data_AF-A0A7W7ZCQ3-F1
#
_entry.id   AF-A0A7W7ZCQ3-F1
#
_cell.length_a   1.000
_cell.length_b   1.000
_cell.length_c   1.000
_cell.angle_alpha   90.00
_cell.angle_beta   90.00
_cell.angle_gamma   90.00
#
_symmetry.space_group_name_H-M   'P 1'
#
loop_
_entity.id
_entity.type
_entity.pdbx_description
1 polymer ?
#
loop_
_entity_poly.entity_id
_entity_poly.type
_entity_poly.pdbx_seq_one_letter_code
_entity_poly.pdbx_strand_id
1 'polypeptide(L)'
;MVFRKHPFATLLTAALLVSSLPANAAVLGILGGKKKKEEAPARKLTPAQNALLDKAITREAATVKVIKERTPLLEIYIQNMKPEAGVVQVPESDEQYLTRIDFGKHIGEDSFARNDIKAKEDHKIGGLFKRTLGFAGGLGNGLRLQFNPAGFARMLVMDDEDFSRTYYNFGYVRNEFLGNVPTAVFDVTPIANKSIIPGNSKLAGKFIGRIWVETRNGNVVRFDGNVSGTEKDFKEYYHFDSWRTNVQPDLWLPNSIYVEETDPKSPTKTLQFKAINHVWGYVLKVPEKEAENTSVEVEGATDVSNDAQDVSPLGAQRAWVQQAEDNVIERLFEAGLLDAPGSEFDKTLEALASNILAYNNITVSRPIRVRTLMTEPLESLAVGNTIILSKGLIDTTGIVTQDGAQQAGDLNAALAFQLAHIILGHRLDTKYAFNDRLLFPDTTAFKRIPMHHTDADNEAAAKKAIELLNAKELVDSQKYFGLYLAQLRARVDGLKALNEPMIGDGIVKNDKDSAFWMQALVPKADKLDMNDLKQQGAVPLASFLRFDPWTDKLIPMHSAFEPILSPADKMPFEIEPVYLKLSYYKAPAPPADVAAPAPTAAAPTTAAPDAAAQPAAAAAAPDATTGTATPPAPQN
;
A
#
# COMPACT_ATOMS: atom_id res chain seq x y z
N MET A 1 48.10 -36.92 34.08
CA MET A 1 48.19 -38.15 34.91
C MET A 1 46.78 -38.59 35.29
N VAL A 2 46.58 -39.90 35.49
CA VAL A 2 45.77 -40.58 36.55
C VAL A 2 44.51 -39.85 37.11
N PHE A 3 43.33 -40.45 37.36
CA PHE A 3 42.57 -41.62 36.87
C PHE A 3 41.35 -41.77 37.82
N ARG A 4 40.17 -42.23 37.34
CA ARG A 4 39.08 -42.87 38.15
C ARG A 4 38.34 -41.92 39.15
N LYS A 5 37.11 -42.18 39.62
CA LYS A 5 36.09 -43.23 39.37
C LYS A 5 34.70 -42.71 39.80
N HIS A 6 33.61 -43.23 39.22
CA HIS A 6 32.27 -43.18 39.87
C HIS A 6 32.19 -44.19 41.03
N PRO A 7 31.23 -44.02 41.96
CA PRO A 7 30.01 -44.83 41.89
C PRO A 7 28.70 -44.06 42.14
N PHE A 8 27.57 -44.75 41.93
CA PHE A 8 26.21 -44.28 42.21
C PHE A 8 25.88 -44.29 43.72
N ALA A 9 25.02 -43.37 44.16
CA ALA A 9 24.13 -43.55 45.31
C ALA A 9 22.83 -42.75 45.08
N THR A 10 21.67 -43.35 45.37
CA THR A 10 20.34 -42.79 45.06
C THR A 10 19.67 -42.28 46.33
N LEU A 11 19.05 -41.09 46.29
CA LEU A 11 17.83 -40.83 47.07
C LEU A 11 17.00 -39.68 46.49
N LEU A 12 15.69 -39.70 46.76
CA LEU A 12 14.72 -38.69 46.34
C LEU A 12 14.74 -37.48 47.29
N THR A 13 14.55 -36.27 46.76
CA THR A 13 13.69 -35.26 47.39
C THR A 13 13.08 -34.35 46.32
N ALA A 14 11.90 -33.78 46.60
CA ALA A 14 11.07 -33.12 45.59
C ALA A 14 11.40 -31.63 45.39
N ALA A 15 11.17 -31.14 44.18
CA ALA A 15 10.99 -29.72 43.89
C ALA A 15 9.68 -29.54 43.09
N LEU A 16 8.68 -28.94 43.72
CA LEU A 16 7.40 -28.58 43.09
C LEU A 16 7.50 -27.19 42.50
N LEU A 17 7.52 -27.09 41.16
CA LEU A 17 7.19 -25.86 40.43
C LEU A 17 6.22 -26.21 39.32
N VAL A 18 5.08 -25.51 39.29
CA VAL A 18 3.97 -25.78 38.37
C VAL A 18 4.05 -24.80 37.21
N SER A 19 4.30 -25.31 36.00
CA SER A 19 4.12 -24.59 34.74
C SER A 19 3.27 -25.41 33.78
N SER A 20 2.00 -25.06 33.67
CA SER A 20 1.02 -25.79 32.86
C SER A 20 1.13 -25.40 31.38
N LEU A 21 1.88 -26.19 30.61
CA LEU A 21 1.87 -26.17 29.15
C LEU A 21 1.28 -27.50 28.62
N PRO A 22 0.27 -27.47 27.73
CA PRO A 22 -0.33 -28.68 27.18
C PRO A 22 0.58 -29.30 26.10
N ALA A 23 1.55 -30.11 26.53
CA ALA A 23 2.43 -30.84 25.63
C ALA A 23 1.68 -32.00 24.93
N ASN A 24 1.48 -31.88 23.61
CA ASN A 24 1.00 -32.97 22.75
C ASN A 24 2.08 -33.35 21.71
N ALA A 25 3.21 -33.84 22.20
CA ALA A 25 4.20 -34.54 21.37
C ALA A 25 3.94 -36.06 21.47
N ALA A 26 3.79 -36.74 20.34
CA ALA A 26 3.42 -38.16 20.30
C ALA A 26 4.62 -39.09 20.56
N VAL A 27 4.35 -40.26 21.16
CA VAL A 27 5.29 -41.39 21.24
C VAL A 27 4.61 -42.64 20.64
N LEU A 28 5.41 -43.49 19.99
CA LEU A 28 4.96 -44.66 19.24
C LEU A 28 4.16 -45.66 20.09
N GLY A 29 3.13 -46.25 19.46
CA GLY A 29 2.43 -47.44 19.95
C GLY A 29 1.93 -48.29 18.79
N ILE A 30 2.65 -49.37 18.47
CA ILE A 30 2.22 -50.35 17.46
C ILE A 30 1.28 -51.35 18.14
N LEU A 31 -0.01 -51.33 17.78
CA LEU A 31 -0.92 -52.49 17.69
C LEU A 31 -2.30 -52.05 17.19
N GLY A 32 -3.07 -52.98 16.61
CA GLY A 32 -4.25 -52.66 15.81
C GLY A 32 -5.51 -52.26 16.60
N GLY A 33 -6.18 -51.19 16.18
CA GLY A 33 -7.52 -50.83 16.64
C GLY A 33 -7.98 -49.46 16.14
N LYS A 34 -9.02 -49.41 15.29
CA LYS A 34 -9.63 -48.15 14.85
C LYS A 34 -10.46 -47.52 15.97
N LYS A 35 -9.81 -46.88 16.95
CA LYS A 35 -10.50 -45.90 17.81
C LYS A 35 -10.84 -44.67 16.97
N LYS A 36 -12.11 -44.25 17.00
CA LYS A 36 -12.45 -42.88 16.56
C LYS A 36 -11.66 -41.90 17.42
N LYS A 37 -11.11 -40.87 16.79
CA LYS A 37 -10.63 -39.67 17.48
C LYS A 37 -11.88 -38.98 18.02
N GLU A 38 -12.02 -38.82 19.34
CA GLU A 38 -13.11 -38.04 19.91
C GLU A 38 -12.83 -36.56 19.66
N GLU A 39 -13.59 -35.97 18.73
CA GLU A 39 -13.70 -34.52 18.62
C GLU A 39 -14.34 -33.99 19.91
N ALA A 40 -13.80 -32.91 20.46
CA ALA A 40 -14.44 -32.23 21.59
C ALA A 40 -15.85 -31.78 21.14
N PRO A 41 -16.91 -32.06 21.93
CA PRO A 41 -18.28 -31.83 21.47
C PRO A 41 -18.52 -30.34 21.20
N ALA A 42 -18.72 -30.00 19.92
CA ALA A 42 -18.94 -28.63 19.48
C ALA A 42 -20.08 -27.99 20.30
N ARG A 43 -19.73 -26.94 21.05
CA ARG A 43 -20.65 -26.27 21.96
C ARG A 43 -21.80 -25.68 21.15
N LYS A 44 -23.03 -26.19 21.37
CA LYS A 44 -24.23 -25.71 20.65
C LYS A 44 -24.32 -24.19 20.74
N LEU A 45 -24.42 -23.56 19.57
CA LEU A 45 -24.51 -22.11 19.44
C LEU A 45 -25.73 -21.55 20.17
N THR A 46 -25.55 -20.42 20.85
CA THR A 46 -26.65 -19.71 21.52
C THR A 46 -27.62 -19.10 20.50
N PRO A 47 -28.86 -18.74 20.88
CA PRO A 47 -29.79 -18.05 19.98
C PRO A 47 -29.21 -16.76 19.39
N ALA A 48 -28.46 -15.99 20.19
CA ALA A 48 -27.79 -14.76 19.73
C ALA A 48 -26.66 -15.04 18.72
N GLN A 49 -25.84 -16.07 18.96
CA GLN A 49 -24.81 -16.50 18.01
C GLN A 49 -25.41 -17.00 16.70
N ASN A 50 -26.55 -17.68 16.75
CA ASN A 50 -27.25 -18.10 15.55
C ASN A 50 -27.79 -16.91 14.75
N ALA A 51 -28.52 -15.99 15.40
CA ALA A 51 -29.03 -14.79 14.74
C ALA A 51 -27.91 -13.90 14.14
N LEU A 52 -26.71 -13.91 14.75
CA LEU A 52 -25.54 -13.21 14.21
C LEU A 52 -24.97 -13.89 12.95
N LEU A 53 -24.92 -15.23 12.91
CA LEU A 53 -24.53 -15.97 11.70
C LEU A 53 -25.57 -15.87 10.58
N ASP A 54 -26.87 -15.78 10.92
CA ASP A 54 -27.95 -15.63 9.93
C ASP A 54 -27.87 -14.25 9.26
N LYS A 55 -27.54 -13.19 10.03
CA LYS A 55 -27.11 -11.90 9.49
C LYS A 55 -25.86 -12.04 8.61
N ALA A 56 -24.84 -12.77 9.05
CA ALA A 56 -23.56 -12.88 8.33
C ALA A 56 -23.69 -13.54 6.96
N ILE A 57 -24.49 -14.61 6.86
CA ILE A 57 -24.83 -15.26 5.59
C ILE A 57 -25.52 -14.27 4.64
N THR A 58 -26.45 -13.47 5.16
CA THR A 58 -27.17 -12.45 4.37
C THR A 58 -26.25 -11.29 3.94
N ARG A 59 -25.33 -10.86 4.82
CA ARG A 59 -24.36 -9.79 4.53
C ARG A 59 -23.27 -10.24 3.56
N GLU A 60 -22.78 -11.48 3.66
CA GLU A 60 -21.79 -12.00 2.70
C GLU A 60 -22.39 -12.03 1.29
N ALA A 61 -23.61 -12.53 1.11
CA ALA A 61 -24.28 -12.54 -0.20
C ALA A 61 -24.45 -11.12 -0.78
N ALA A 62 -24.75 -10.12 0.07
CA ALA A 62 -24.81 -8.72 -0.34
C ALA A 62 -23.43 -8.15 -0.72
N THR A 63 -22.39 -8.45 0.07
CA THR A 63 -21.00 -8.03 -0.21
C THR A 63 -20.47 -8.67 -1.50
N VAL A 64 -20.67 -9.98 -1.69
CA VAL A 64 -20.34 -10.72 -2.92
C VAL A 64 -21.04 -10.10 -4.13
N LYS A 65 -22.31 -9.70 -4.00
CA LYS A 65 -23.02 -9.00 -5.08
C LYS A 65 -22.35 -7.66 -5.42
N VAL A 66 -22.07 -6.80 -4.43
CA VAL A 66 -21.43 -5.50 -4.65
C VAL A 66 -20.02 -5.65 -5.26
N ILE A 67 -19.31 -6.73 -4.94
CA ILE A 67 -18.02 -7.08 -5.55
C ILE A 67 -18.21 -7.58 -7.00
N LYS A 68 -19.21 -8.44 -7.28
CA LYS A 68 -19.56 -8.93 -8.63
C LYS A 68 -20.07 -7.82 -9.57
N GLU A 69 -20.55 -6.71 -9.04
CA GLU A 69 -20.97 -5.51 -9.80
C GLU A 69 -19.83 -4.51 -10.08
N ARG A 70 -18.57 -4.81 -9.72
CA ARG A 70 -17.44 -3.85 -9.78
C ARG A 70 -16.18 -4.48 -10.38
N THR A 71 -15.31 -3.62 -10.90
CA THR A 71 -14.01 -4.01 -11.51
C THR A 71 -12.83 -3.33 -10.82
N PRO A 72 -12.56 -3.66 -9.53
CA PRO A 72 -11.46 -3.05 -8.76
C PRO A 72 -10.09 -3.43 -9.33
N LEU A 73 -9.08 -2.65 -8.97
CA LEU A 73 -7.68 -3.01 -9.13
C LEU A 73 -7.24 -4.04 -8.09
N LEU A 74 -6.34 -4.90 -8.50
CA LEU A 74 -5.67 -5.93 -7.71
C LEU A 74 -4.18 -5.86 -8.03
N GLU A 75 -3.38 -5.43 -7.06
CA GLU A 75 -1.95 -5.70 -7.05
C GLU A 75 -1.70 -7.01 -6.30
N ILE A 76 -0.85 -7.86 -6.85
CA ILE A 76 -0.33 -9.07 -6.22
C ILE A 76 1.20 -8.91 -6.21
N TYR A 77 1.80 -8.90 -5.03
CA TYR A 77 3.25 -8.95 -4.88
C TYR A 77 3.65 -10.23 -4.12
N ILE A 78 4.62 -10.96 -4.65
CA ILE A 78 5.01 -12.30 -4.21
C ILE A 78 6.51 -12.33 -3.94
N GLN A 79 6.94 -12.95 -2.84
CA GLN A 79 8.34 -13.24 -2.53
C GLN A 79 8.52 -14.74 -2.28
N ASN A 80 9.28 -15.41 -3.14
CA ASN A 80 9.76 -16.77 -2.89
C ASN A 80 10.88 -16.70 -1.85
N MET A 81 10.85 -17.57 -0.84
CA MET A 81 11.72 -17.48 0.34
C MET A 81 12.77 -18.60 0.37
N LYS A 82 13.97 -18.29 0.88
CA LYS A 82 15.07 -19.24 1.16
C LYS A 82 15.62 -19.06 2.58
N PRO A 83 16.16 -20.11 3.22
CA PRO A 83 16.93 -19.94 4.46
C PRO A 83 18.17 -19.06 4.26
N GLU A 84 18.48 -18.22 5.24
CA GLU A 84 19.76 -17.51 5.38
C GLU A 84 20.48 -17.99 6.66
N ALA A 85 21.71 -17.55 6.90
CA ALA A 85 22.45 -17.83 8.13
C ALA A 85 22.44 -16.58 9.04
N GLY A 86 21.89 -16.70 10.25
CA GLY A 86 21.75 -15.59 11.20
C GLY A 86 20.41 -14.83 11.12
N VAL A 87 19.74 -14.89 9.97
CA VAL A 87 18.32 -14.55 9.76
C VAL A 87 17.58 -15.84 9.41
N VAL A 88 16.31 -15.98 9.81
CA VAL A 88 15.52 -17.23 9.65
C VAL A 88 15.38 -17.62 8.16
N GLN A 89 15.06 -16.64 7.32
CA GLN A 89 14.79 -16.77 5.89
C GLN A 89 14.82 -15.38 5.24
N VAL A 90 14.94 -15.32 3.91
CA VAL A 90 14.95 -14.07 3.13
C VAL A 90 14.35 -14.30 1.73
N PRO A 91 13.97 -13.26 0.99
CA PRO A 91 13.61 -13.37 -0.42
C PRO A 91 14.73 -13.98 -1.29
N GLU A 92 14.39 -14.96 -2.11
CA GLU A 92 15.21 -15.51 -3.18
C GLU A 92 14.89 -14.88 -4.54
N SER A 93 13.61 -14.65 -4.79
CA SER A 93 13.10 -13.91 -5.94
C SER A 93 11.72 -13.35 -5.61
N ASP A 94 11.28 -12.38 -6.40
CA ASP A 94 9.96 -11.78 -6.30
C ASP A 94 9.27 -11.66 -7.67
N GLU A 95 7.94 -11.53 -7.64
CA GLU A 95 7.08 -11.35 -8.81
C GLU A 95 5.96 -10.35 -8.46
N GLN A 96 5.64 -9.42 -9.37
CA GLN A 96 4.62 -8.38 -9.19
C GLN A 96 3.62 -8.42 -10.35
N TYR A 97 2.33 -8.27 -10.04
CA TYR A 97 1.24 -8.22 -11.01
C TYR A 97 0.24 -7.14 -10.63
N LEU A 98 -0.15 -6.30 -11.59
CA LEU A 98 -1.27 -5.37 -11.46
C LEU A 98 -2.33 -5.69 -12.51
N THR A 99 -3.59 -5.86 -12.08
CA THR A 99 -4.72 -6.15 -12.98
C THR A 99 -6.01 -5.51 -12.47
N ARG A 100 -6.99 -5.27 -13.35
CA ARG A 100 -8.39 -5.12 -12.93
C ARG A 100 -9.01 -6.52 -12.80
N ILE A 101 -9.82 -6.75 -11.77
CA ILE A 101 -10.61 -7.99 -11.63
C ILE A 101 -11.95 -7.80 -12.36
N ASP A 102 -12.45 -8.82 -13.04
CA ASP A 102 -13.85 -8.92 -13.46
C ASP A 102 -14.48 -10.14 -12.78
N PHE A 103 -15.15 -9.91 -11.65
CA PHE A 103 -15.80 -10.95 -10.87
C PHE A 103 -17.06 -11.54 -11.54
N GLY A 104 -17.59 -10.89 -12.59
CA GLY A 104 -18.71 -11.39 -13.38
C GLY A 104 -18.28 -12.46 -14.40
N LYS A 105 -17.02 -12.43 -14.84
CA LYS A 105 -16.46 -13.38 -15.81
C LYS A 105 -15.74 -14.54 -15.12
N HIS A 106 -16.52 -15.54 -14.70
CA HIS A 106 -16.12 -16.90 -14.25
C HIS A 106 -14.67 -17.07 -13.76
N ILE A 107 -14.46 -16.99 -12.44
CA ILE A 107 -13.22 -17.44 -11.79
C ILE A 107 -13.20 -18.98 -11.73
N GLY A 108 -12.93 -19.62 -12.87
CA GLY A 108 -13.10 -21.07 -13.06
C GLY A 108 -12.16 -21.95 -12.23
N GLU A 109 -12.63 -23.16 -11.89
CA GLU A 109 -11.98 -24.09 -10.93
C GLU A 109 -10.53 -24.47 -11.27
N ASP A 110 -10.19 -24.54 -12.56
CA ASP A 110 -8.83 -24.84 -13.04
C ASP A 110 -7.81 -23.75 -12.66
N SER A 111 -8.26 -22.60 -12.14
CA SER A 111 -7.39 -21.48 -11.73
C SER A 111 -6.58 -21.75 -10.45
N PHE A 112 -6.99 -22.74 -9.66
CA PHE A 112 -6.54 -22.89 -8.27
C PHE A 112 -5.53 -24.01 -8.03
N ALA A 113 -5.31 -24.89 -9.02
CA ALA A 113 -4.37 -25.98 -8.87
C ALA A 113 -2.93 -25.45 -8.79
N ARG A 114 -2.25 -25.74 -7.67
CA ARG A 114 -0.78 -25.65 -7.59
C ARG A 114 -0.18 -26.43 -8.77
N ASN A 115 0.51 -25.72 -9.66
CA ASN A 115 0.89 -26.19 -11.00
C ASN A 115 1.98 -27.29 -10.99
N ASP A 116 1.62 -28.49 -10.54
CA ASP A 116 2.40 -29.72 -10.62
C ASP A 116 2.40 -30.26 -12.07
N ILE A 117 2.94 -29.46 -13.01
CA ILE A 117 3.05 -29.78 -14.43
C ILE A 117 4.12 -30.86 -14.64
N LYS A 118 3.76 -32.10 -14.32
CA LYS A 118 4.25 -33.26 -15.08
C LYS A 118 3.65 -33.16 -16.47
N ALA A 119 4.42 -32.58 -17.40
CA ALA A 119 4.01 -32.46 -18.79
C ALA A 119 3.63 -33.83 -19.36
N LYS A 120 2.34 -34.07 -19.51
CA LYS A 120 1.79 -35.12 -20.36
C LYS A 120 1.64 -34.54 -21.75
N GLU A 121 2.46 -35.02 -22.67
CA GLU A 121 2.25 -34.82 -24.10
C GLU A 121 1.06 -35.67 -24.56
N ASP A 122 -0.16 -35.14 -24.43
CA ASP A 122 -1.33 -35.70 -25.11
C ASP A 122 -1.69 -34.81 -26.31
N HIS A 123 -1.54 -35.36 -27.51
CA HIS A 123 -1.70 -34.61 -28.76
C HIS A 123 -3.18 -34.41 -29.16
N LYS A 124 -3.43 -33.26 -29.80
CA LYS A 124 -4.64 -32.84 -30.54
C LYS A 124 -5.78 -32.25 -29.68
N ILE A 125 -5.89 -30.93 -29.70
CA ILE A 125 -6.96 -30.20 -30.40
C ILE A 125 -6.37 -28.84 -30.84
N GLY A 126 -6.83 -28.28 -31.97
CA GLY A 126 -6.14 -27.20 -32.66
C GLY A 126 -6.79 -25.83 -32.52
N GLY A 127 -5.96 -24.81 -32.25
CA GLY A 127 -6.12 -23.46 -32.81
C GLY A 127 -6.96 -22.44 -32.03
N LEU A 128 -6.35 -21.77 -31.04
CA LEU A 128 -6.45 -20.30 -30.95
C LEU A 128 -5.32 -19.60 -30.14
N PHE A 129 -4.58 -20.33 -29.28
CA PHE A 129 -3.51 -19.74 -28.46
C PHE A 129 -2.11 -19.90 -29.06
N LYS A 130 -1.63 -18.92 -29.83
CA LYS A 130 -0.22 -18.91 -30.31
C LYS A 130 0.35 -17.50 -30.58
N ARG A 131 0.49 -16.64 -29.56
CA ARG A 131 1.30 -15.40 -29.70
C ARG A 131 1.98 -14.86 -28.42
N THR A 132 2.48 -15.73 -27.55
CA THR A 132 3.30 -15.39 -26.37
C THR A 132 4.51 -16.33 -26.15
N LEU A 133 5.19 -16.75 -27.23
CA LEU A 133 6.54 -17.32 -27.14
C LEU A 133 7.51 -16.38 -27.88
N GLY A 134 8.41 -15.73 -27.14
CA GLY A 134 9.26 -14.66 -27.66
C GLY A 134 10.56 -14.39 -26.90
N PHE A 135 10.89 -15.16 -25.85
CA PHE A 135 12.24 -15.17 -25.29
C PHE A 135 12.55 -16.53 -24.64
N ALA A 136 13.52 -17.26 -25.19
CA ALA A 136 14.03 -18.51 -24.66
C ALA A 136 15.56 -18.53 -24.85
N GLY A 137 16.30 -18.35 -23.76
CA GLY A 137 17.76 -18.21 -23.80
C GLY A 137 18.34 -17.88 -22.42
N GLY A 138 18.63 -18.92 -21.64
CA GLY A 138 19.21 -18.81 -20.29
C GLY A 138 18.77 -19.98 -19.41
N LEU A 139 19.72 -20.79 -18.93
CA LEU A 139 19.44 -21.95 -18.08
C LEU A 139 19.27 -21.52 -16.63
N GLY A 140 18.22 -22.02 -15.97
CA GLY A 140 18.00 -21.88 -14.54
C GLY A 140 16.91 -22.83 -14.08
N ASN A 141 17.28 -23.98 -13.49
CA ASN A 141 16.36 -25.07 -13.16
C ASN A 141 15.61 -24.86 -11.81
N GLY A 142 15.15 -23.63 -11.56
CA GLY A 142 14.26 -23.32 -10.44
C GLY A 142 12.82 -23.73 -10.75
N LEU A 143 12.08 -24.18 -9.73
CA LEU A 143 10.63 -24.39 -9.86
C LEU A 143 9.93 -23.03 -9.95
N ARG A 144 9.77 -22.51 -11.17
CA ARG A 144 8.83 -21.44 -11.45
C ARG A 144 7.41 -21.94 -11.23
N LEU A 145 6.87 -21.67 -10.04
CA LEU A 145 5.43 -21.70 -9.81
C LEU A 145 4.79 -20.70 -10.78
N GLN A 146 4.08 -21.19 -11.80
CA GLN A 146 3.23 -20.32 -12.60
C GLN A 146 2.00 -19.98 -11.76
N PHE A 147 2.11 -18.89 -11.00
CA PHE A 147 1.03 -18.28 -10.26
C PHE A 147 -0.08 -17.84 -11.23
N ASN A 148 -1.33 -18.18 -10.91
CA ASN A 148 -2.49 -17.74 -11.67
C ASN A 148 -3.19 -16.60 -10.90
N PRO A 149 -3.26 -15.37 -11.43
CA PRO A 149 -3.92 -14.24 -10.76
C PRO A 149 -5.39 -14.48 -10.39
N ALA A 150 -6.11 -15.31 -11.17
CA ALA A 150 -7.49 -15.71 -10.83
C ALA A 150 -7.55 -16.52 -9.51
N GLY A 151 -6.45 -17.21 -9.16
CA GLY A 151 -6.27 -17.88 -7.87
C GLY A 151 -6.36 -16.92 -6.68
N PHE A 152 -5.71 -15.76 -6.78
CA PHE A 152 -5.68 -14.74 -5.73
C PHE A 152 -6.99 -13.94 -5.67
N ALA A 153 -7.63 -13.68 -6.81
CA ALA A 153 -8.93 -12.97 -6.86
C ALA A 153 -10.04 -13.69 -6.05
N ARG A 154 -10.00 -15.03 -5.97
CA ARG A 154 -10.98 -15.82 -5.20
C ARG A 154 -10.89 -15.65 -3.69
N MET A 155 -9.73 -15.23 -3.16
CA MET A 155 -9.47 -15.04 -1.72
C MET A 155 -10.19 -13.79 -1.14
N LEU A 156 -10.81 -12.97 -1.99
CA LEU A 156 -11.54 -11.75 -1.61
C LEU A 156 -12.95 -12.06 -1.04
N VAL A 157 -13.43 -13.30 -1.21
CA VAL A 157 -14.72 -13.80 -0.74
C VAL A 157 -14.57 -15.22 -0.18
N MET A 158 -15.42 -15.63 0.77
CA MET A 158 -15.32 -16.99 1.32
C MET A 158 -15.89 -18.03 0.35
N ASP A 159 -17.14 -17.85 -0.06
CA ASP A 159 -17.85 -18.64 -1.07
C ASP A 159 -18.82 -17.70 -1.78
N ASP A 160 -18.74 -17.65 -3.11
CA ASP A 160 -19.39 -16.63 -3.92
C ASP A 160 -20.77 -17.03 -4.47
N GLU A 161 -21.25 -18.23 -4.10
CA GLU A 161 -22.60 -18.73 -4.42
C GLU A 161 -23.30 -19.41 -3.22
N ASP A 162 -22.59 -20.22 -2.42
CA ASP A 162 -23.21 -21.18 -1.48
C ASP A 162 -23.04 -20.84 0.03
N PHE A 163 -22.43 -19.71 0.42
CA PHE A 163 -22.08 -19.42 1.81
C PHE A 163 -23.27 -19.45 2.79
N SER A 164 -23.55 -20.62 3.39
CA SER A 164 -24.79 -20.87 4.12
C SER A 164 -24.71 -22.10 5.04
N ARG A 165 -25.64 -22.19 6.00
CA ARG A 165 -25.85 -23.39 6.85
C ARG A 165 -26.25 -24.65 6.09
N THR A 166 -26.60 -24.53 4.81
CA THR A 166 -26.84 -25.70 3.96
C THR A 166 -25.54 -26.46 3.75
N TYR A 167 -24.44 -25.75 3.48
CA TYR A 167 -23.16 -26.31 3.05
C TYR A 167 -22.02 -26.13 4.06
N TYR A 168 -22.22 -25.35 5.13
CA TYR A 168 -21.20 -25.08 6.16
C TYR A 168 -21.71 -25.29 7.58
N ASN A 169 -20.87 -25.93 8.40
CA ASN A 169 -20.97 -25.96 9.85
C ASN A 169 -20.21 -24.77 10.45
N PHE A 170 -20.72 -24.23 11.56
CA PHE A 170 -20.15 -23.09 12.28
C PHE A 170 -19.94 -23.42 13.76
N GLY A 171 -18.71 -23.28 14.25
CA GLY A 171 -18.35 -23.48 15.66
C GLY A 171 -17.89 -22.18 16.30
N TYR A 172 -18.55 -21.71 17.37
CA TYR A 172 -18.13 -20.48 18.06
C TYR A 172 -16.85 -20.71 18.87
N VAL A 173 -15.89 -19.80 18.70
CA VAL A 173 -14.57 -19.83 19.36
C VAL A 173 -14.53 -18.85 20.53
N ARG A 174 -14.68 -17.55 20.26
CA ARG A 174 -14.49 -16.45 21.22
C ARG A 174 -15.13 -15.15 20.72
N ASN A 175 -15.14 -14.12 21.55
CA ASN A 175 -15.30 -12.74 21.10
C ASN A 175 -13.93 -12.07 21.04
N GLU A 176 -13.75 -11.12 20.13
CA GLU A 176 -12.47 -10.44 19.89
C GLU A 176 -12.72 -9.00 19.40
N PHE A 177 -11.81 -8.08 19.71
CA PHE A 177 -11.85 -6.72 19.17
C PHE A 177 -10.79 -6.56 18.09
N LEU A 178 -11.22 -6.25 16.86
CA LEU A 178 -10.34 -5.83 15.78
C LEU A 178 -10.36 -4.30 15.75
N GLY A 179 -9.36 -3.67 16.38
CA GLY A 179 -9.37 -2.24 16.65
C GLY A 179 -10.61 -1.81 17.46
N ASN A 180 -11.44 -0.95 16.88
CA ASN A 180 -12.66 -0.43 17.48
C ASN A 180 -13.91 -1.29 17.19
N VAL A 181 -13.73 -2.47 16.59
CA VAL A 181 -14.82 -3.32 16.08
C VAL A 181 -14.96 -4.58 16.96
N PRO A 182 -16.02 -4.70 17.78
CA PRO A 182 -16.33 -5.94 18.47
C PRO A 182 -16.78 -7.00 17.46
N THR A 183 -16.20 -8.20 17.57
CA THR A 183 -16.48 -9.35 16.72
C THR A 183 -16.77 -10.61 17.54
N ALA A 184 -17.56 -11.51 16.97
CA ALA A 184 -17.66 -12.90 17.39
C ALA A 184 -16.93 -13.78 16.36
N VAL A 185 -16.11 -14.69 16.85
CA VAL A 185 -15.19 -15.51 16.06
C VAL A 185 -15.76 -16.92 15.92
N PHE A 186 -15.84 -17.42 14.69
CA PHE A 186 -16.37 -18.75 14.38
C PHE A 186 -15.43 -19.52 13.46
N ASP A 187 -15.23 -20.81 13.76
CA ASP A 187 -14.61 -21.77 12.84
C ASP A 187 -15.67 -22.25 11.84
N VAL A 188 -15.29 -22.33 10.56
CA VAL A 188 -16.15 -22.68 9.41
C VAL A 188 -15.60 -23.93 8.74
N THR A 189 -16.46 -24.94 8.56
CA THR A 189 -16.09 -26.21 7.92
C THR A 189 -17.18 -26.66 6.94
N PRO A 190 -16.84 -27.10 5.72
CA PRO A 190 -17.84 -27.51 4.73
C PRO A 190 -18.44 -28.88 5.04
N ILE A 191 -19.70 -29.08 4.65
CA ILE A 191 -20.51 -30.26 4.95
C ILE A 191 -20.28 -31.33 3.87
N ALA A 192 -19.41 -32.30 4.18
CA ALA A 192 -18.86 -33.29 3.26
C ALA A 192 -19.85 -34.06 2.36
N ASN A 193 -21.12 -34.22 2.74
CA ASN A 193 -22.13 -34.92 1.94
C ASN A 193 -23.06 -34.00 1.13
N LYS A 194 -22.84 -32.68 1.16
CA LYS A 194 -23.60 -31.67 0.42
C LYS A 194 -22.73 -30.76 -0.43
N SER A 195 -21.49 -30.52 0.00
CA SER A 195 -20.55 -29.61 -0.65
C SER A 195 -19.68 -30.28 -1.73
N ILE A 196 -20.09 -31.45 -2.23
CA ILE A 196 -19.45 -32.18 -3.36
C ILE A 196 -20.25 -31.90 -4.62
N ILE A 197 -19.57 -31.49 -5.69
CA ILE A 197 -20.17 -31.15 -6.98
C ILE A 197 -20.62 -32.44 -7.72
N PRO A 198 -21.85 -32.52 -8.24
CA PRO A 198 -22.32 -33.69 -8.99
C PRO A 198 -21.43 -34.02 -10.19
N GLY A 199 -20.66 -35.11 -10.11
CA GLY A 199 -19.72 -35.56 -11.15
C GLY A 199 -18.24 -35.30 -10.86
N ASN A 200 -17.90 -34.49 -9.86
CA ASN A 200 -16.54 -34.29 -9.36
C ASN A 200 -16.41 -34.87 -7.94
N SER A 201 -15.26 -35.45 -7.59
CA SER A 201 -15.09 -36.21 -6.33
C SER A 201 -14.38 -35.44 -5.21
N LYS A 202 -14.13 -34.13 -5.41
CA LYS A 202 -13.57 -33.19 -4.41
C LYS A 202 -14.63 -32.16 -4.00
N LEU A 203 -14.54 -31.58 -2.79
CA LEU A 203 -15.29 -30.37 -2.42
C LEU A 203 -14.57 -29.10 -2.94
N ALA A 204 -14.07 -29.12 -4.18
CA ALA A 204 -13.24 -28.03 -4.71
C ALA A 204 -13.98 -26.67 -4.63
N GLY A 205 -13.25 -25.60 -4.34
CA GLY A 205 -13.81 -24.24 -4.30
C GLY A 205 -14.56 -23.84 -3.02
N LYS A 206 -14.57 -24.67 -1.97
CA LYS A 206 -15.23 -24.40 -0.68
C LYS A 206 -14.25 -23.99 0.42
N PHE A 207 -14.68 -23.06 1.29
CA PHE A 207 -13.82 -22.44 2.31
C PHE A 207 -13.74 -23.28 3.60
N ILE A 208 -12.54 -23.40 4.17
CA ILE A 208 -12.33 -23.98 5.50
C ILE A 208 -11.32 -23.12 6.27
N GLY A 209 -11.70 -22.72 7.49
CA GLY A 209 -10.96 -21.69 8.22
C GLY A 209 -11.77 -21.06 9.34
N ARG A 210 -11.54 -19.76 9.60
CA ARG A 210 -12.15 -18.98 10.67
C ARG A 210 -12.60 -17.61 10.17
N ILE A 211 -13.70 -17.13 10.74
CA ILE A 211 -14.33 -15.85 10.38
C ILE A 211 -14.52 -14.97 11.61
N TRP A 212 -14.34 -13.66 11.43
CA TRP A 212 -14.63 -12.62 12.42
C TRP A 212 -15.87 -11.86 11.97
N VAL A 213 -16.97 -12.00 12.72
CA VAL A 213 -18.27 -11.40 12.41
C VAL A 213 -18.50 -10.20 13.33
N GLU A 214 -18.64 -8.99 12.79
CA GLU A 214 -18.91 -7.81 13.64
C GLU A 214 -20.31 -7.84 14.25
N THR A 215 -20.42 -7.47 15.52
CA THR A 215 -21.59 -7.81 16.34
C THR A 215 -22.81 -6.90 16.16
N ARG A 216 -22.74 -5.82 15.38
CA ARG A 216 -23.89 -4.92 15.14
C ARG A 216 -24.76 -5.50 14.03
N ASN A 217 -24.21 -5.58 12.83
CA ASN A 217 -24.96 -5.81 11.59
C ASN A 217 -24.60 -7.12 10.89
N GLY A 218 -23.64 -7.87 11.46
CA GLY A 218 -23.27 -9.23 11.10
C GLY A 218 -22.27 -9.32 9.96
N ASN A 219 -21.59 -8.25 9.58
CA ASN A 219 -20.64 -8.30 8.46
C ASN A 219 -19.41 -9.15 8.81
N VAL A 220 -18.90 -9.92 7.85
CA VAL A 220 -17.62 -10.63 8.00
C VAL A 220 -16.49 -9.68 7.63
N VAL A 221 -15.64 -9.36 8.61
CA VAL A 221 -14.64 -8.28 8.52
C VAL A 221 -13.20 -8.78 8.38
N ARG A 222 -12.96 -10.04 8.75
CA ARG A 222 -11.73 -10.80 8.53
C ARG A 222 -12.07 -12.28 8.37
N PHE A 223 -11.34 -12.99 7.52
CA PHE A 223 -11.39 -14.45 7.46
C PHE A 223 -10.03 -15.05 7.08
N ASP A 224 -9.55 -16.03 7.86
CA ASP A 224 -8.32 -16.78 7.59
C ASP A 224 -8.63 -18.26 7.31
N GLY A 225 -7.84 -18.91 6.46
CA GLY A 225 -8.10 -20.30 6.05
C GLY A 225 -7.52 -20.67 4.69
N ASN A 226 -8.11 -21.69 4.06
CA ASN A 226 -7.82 -22.10 2.69
C ASN A 226 -9.11 -22.52 1.95
N VAL A 227 -9.00 -22.82 0.65
CA VAL A 227 -10.13 -23.23 -0.22
C VAL A 227 -10.03 -24.72 -0.59
N SER A 228 -9.66 -25.59 0.37
CA SER A 228 -9.33 -27.00 0.09
C SER A 228 -10.53 -27.95 -0.01
N GLY A 229 -10.43 -28.88 -0.96
CA GLY A 229 -11.50 -29.82 -1.30
C GLY A 229 -11.70 -31.01 -0.35
N THR A 230 -10.77 -31.31 0.56
CA THR A 230 -10.87 -32.27 1.67
C THR A 230 -9.67 -32.07 2.61
N GLU A 231 -9.68 -32.68 3.81
CA GLU A 231 -8.48 -32.81 4.69
C GLU A 231 -7.23 -33.38 3.98
N LYS A 232 -7.36 -34.07 2.84
CA LYS A 232 -6.20 -34.57 2.07
C LYS A 232 -5.68 -33.57 1.06
N ASP A 233 -6.54 -32.66 0.59
CA ASP A 233 -6.22 -31.64 -0.41
C ASP A 233 -5.61 -30.36 0.23
N PHE A 234 -5.42 -30.32 1.56
CA PHE A 234 -4.72 -29.26 2.31
C PHE A 234 -3.27 -28.97 1.85
N LYS A 235 -2.74 -29.71 0.87
CA LYS A 235 -1.42 -29.51 0.24
C LYS A 235 -1.49 -28.91 -1.18
N GLU A 236 -2.70 -28.77 -1.73
CA GLU A 236 -2.93 -28.34 -3.11
C GLU A 236 -3.37 -26.86 -3.21
N TYR A 237 -3.78 -26.25 -2.09
CA TYR A 237 -4.36 -24.90 -2.01
C TYR A 237 -3.62 -24.02 -0.99
N TYR A 238 -3.57 -22.71 -1.26
CA TYR A 238 -2.86 -21.74 -0.42
C TYR A 238 -3.65 -21.33 0.84
N HIS A 239 -2.93 -21.11 1.94
CA HIS A 239 -3.43 -20.48 3.15
C HIS A 239 -3.34 -18.95 3.06
N PHE A 240 -4.42 -18.27 3.46
CA PHE A 240 -4.52 -16.81 3.35
C PHE A 240 -5.31 -16.21 4.52
N ASP A 241 -5.11 -14.91 4.76
CA ASP A 241 -5.84 -14.09 5.72
C ASP A 241 -6.36 -12.82 5.03
N SER A 242 -7.68 -12.70 4.91
CA SER A 242 -8.39 -11.72 4.09
C SER A 242 -9.09 -10.68 4.97
N TRP A 243 -8.71 -9.41 4.82
CA TRP A 243 -9.19 -8.29 5.65
C TRP A 243 -10.12 -7.35 4.87
N ARG A 244 -11.19 -6.90 5.52
CA ARG A 244 -12.15 -5.95 4.97
C ARG A 244 -12.24 -4.67 5.80
N THR A 245 -12.35 -3.52 5.12
CA THR A 245 -12.54 -2.20 5.75
C THR A 245 -13.95 -1.67 5.53
N ASN A 246 -14.50 -0.95 6.51
CA ASN A 246 -15.84 -0.37 6.43
C ASN A 246 -15.82 0.97 5.69
N VAL A 247 -16.27 0.96 4.44
CA VAL A 247 -16.12 2.08 3.49
C VAL A 247 -17.38 2.93 3.30
N GLN A 248 -18.54 2.41 3.69
CA GLN A 248 -19.82 3.13 3.78
C GLN A 248 -20.64 2.55 4.95
N PRO A 249 -21.78 3.15 5.35
CA PRO A 249 -22.67 2.52 6.32
C PRO A 249 -23.02 1.08 5.88
N ASP A 250 -22.74 0.11 6.74
CA ASP A 250 -22.91 -1.33 6.50
C ASP A 250 -22.16 -1.98 5.31
N LEU A 251 -21.32 -1.25 4.57
CA LEU A 251 -20.52 -1.82 3.48
C LEU A 251 -19.08 -2.13 3.92
N TRP A 252 -18.72 -3.41 3.90
CA TRP A 252 -17.38 -3.90 4.21
C TRP A 252 -16.78 -4.56 2.96
N LEU A 253 -15.77 -3.93 2.38
CA LEU A 253 -15.09 -4.44 1.19
C LEU A 253 -13.67 -4.92 1.53
N PRO A 254 -13.18 -5.97 0.85
CA PRO A 254 -11.78 -6.38 0.88
C PRO A 254 -10.81 -5.22 0.65
N ASN A 255 -9.65 -5.31 1.28
CA ASN A 255 -8.62 -4.27 1.28
C ASN A 255 -7.22 -4.89 1.08
N SER A 256 -6.89 -5.86 1.93
CA SER A 256 -5.61 -6.57 1.91
C SER A 256 -5.83 -8.06 2.13
N ILE A 257 -5.02 -8.89 1.48
CA ILE A 257 -4.91 -10.32 1.78
C ILE A 257 -3.43 -10.65 1.97
N TYR A 258 -3.10 -11.32 3.08
CA TYR A 258 -1.81 -11.97 3.25
C TYR A 258 -1.92 -13.45 2.84
N VAL A 259 -0.87 -14.01 2.22
CA VAL A 259 -0.77 -15.41 1.80
C VAL A 259 0.60 -15.93 2.23
N GLU A 260 0.65 -17.11 2.83
CA GLU A 260 1.89 -17.73 3.31
C GLU A 260 1.88 -19.23 3.08
N GLU A 261 2.99 -19.80 2.62
CA GLU A 261 3.18 -21.25 2.59
C GLU A 261 4.55 -21.69 3.10
N THR A 262 4.56 -22.76 3.91
CA THR A 262 5.78 -23.48 4.32
C THR A 262 6.21 -24.44 3.21
N ASP A 263 7.51 -24.55 2.89
CA ASP A 263 7.97 -25.62 1.98
C ASP A 263 7.73 -27.00 2.63
N PRO A 264 6.90 -27.88 2.03
CA PRO A 264 6.62 -29.21 2.59
C PRO A 264 7.84 -30.15 2.63
N LYS A 265 8.97 -29.76 2.03
CA LYS A 265 10.24 -30.50 2.04
C LYS A 265 11.26 -29.92 3.03
N SER A 266 11.02 -28.74 3.60
CA SER A 266 11.99 -28.03 4.43
C SER A 266 12.12 -28.67 5.82
N PRO A 267 13.31 -29.17 6.22
CA PRO A 267 13.53 -29.74 7.55
C PRO A 267 13.50 -28.67 8.65
N THR A 268 13.65 -27.40 8.30
CA THR A 268 13.67 -26.23 9.19
C THR A 268 12.37 -25.43 9.18
N LYS A 269 11.35 -25.87 8.43
CA LYS A 269 10.08 -25.14 8.23
C LYS A 269 10.24 -23.73 7.64
N THR A 270 11.20 -23.54 6.75
CA THR A 270 11.29 -22.29 5.97
C THR A 270 10.04 -22.12 5.12
N LEU A 271 9.61 -20.88 4.94
CA LEU A 271 8.59 -20.58 3.94
C LEU A 271 9.08 -20.95 2.55
N GLN A 272 8.14 -21.31 1.68
CA GLN A 272 8.34 -21.41 0.25
C GLN A 272 8.09 -20.05 -0.41
N PHE A 273 7.01 -19.37 -0.03
CA PHE A 273 6.72 -18.01 -0.46
C PHE A 273 5.83 -17.28 0.56
N LYS A 274 5.91 -15.94 0.53
CA LYS A 274 4.91 -15.01 1.05
C LYS A 274 4.26 -14.29 -0.14
N ALA A 275 3.02 -13.85 -0.02
CA ALA A 275 2.42 -12.90 -0.95
C ALA A 275 1.48 -11.93 -0.23
N ILE A 276 1.32 -10.73 -0.80
CA ILE A 276 0.33 -9.75 -0.39
C ILE A 276 -0.48 -9.30 -1.59
N ASN A 277 -1.80 -9.27 -1.42
CA ASN A 277 -2.72 -8.73 -2.40
C ASN A 277 -3.28 -7.41 -1.86
N HIS A 278 -3.20 -6.35 -2.65
CA HIS A 278 -3.86 -5.07 -2.36
C HIS A 278 -5.01 -4.86 -3.34
N VAL A 279 -6.16 -4.43 -2.82
CA VAL A 279 -7.36 -4.17 -3.63
C VAL A 279 -7.91 -2.79 -3.33
N TRP A 280 -8.16 -2.04 -4.39
CA TRP A 280 -8.75 -0.71 -4.36
C TRP A 280 -9.49 -0.44 -5.67
N GLY A 281 -10.00 0.77 -5.87
CA GLY A 281 -10.64 1.14 -7.13
C GLY A 281 -12.05 0.62 -7.30
N TYR A 282 -12.74 0.26 -6.20
CA TYR A 282 -14.14 -0.19 -6.28
C TYR A 282 -15.10 0.86 -6.85
N VAL A 283 -14.69 2.13 -6.94
CA VAL A 283 -15.50 3.24 -7.48
C VAL A 283 -14.81 3.95 -8.65
N LEU A 284 -13.71 3.41 -9.18
CA LEU A 284 -13.09 3.95 -10.39
C LEU A 284 -14.10 3.92 -11.53
N LYS A 285 -14.52 5.12 -11.95
CA LYS A 285 -15.31 5.28 -13.16
C LYS A 285 -14.40 4.93 -14.33
N VAL A 286 -14.72 3.84 -15.03
CA VAL A 286 -14.27 3.67 -16.42
C VAL A 286 -14.77 4.90 -17.18
N PRO A 287 -13.92 5.70 -17.84
CA PRO A 287 -14.38 6.87 -18.57
C PRO A 287 -15.36 6.46 -19.68
N GLU A 288 -16.60 6.92 -19.59
CA GLU A 288 -17.55 6.75 -20.68
C GLU A 288 -17.05 7.55 -21.89
N LYS A 289 -16.96 6.90 -23.05
CA LYS A 289 -16.30 7.45 -24.26
C LYS A 289 -16.97 8.67 -24.88
N GLU A 290 -18.06 9.15 -24.29
CA GLU A 290 -18.84 10.30 -24.74
C GLU A 290 -18.99 11.37 -23.63
N ALA A 291 -18.16 11.32 -22.58
CA ALA A 291 -18.11 12.35 -21.53
C ALA A 291 -17.50 13.70 -21.97
N GLU A 292 -17.25 13.91 -23.27
CA GLU A 292 -16.84 15.19 -23.85
C GLU A 292 -18.08 16.08 -24.10
N ASN A 293 -18.51 16.80 -23.04
CA ASN A 293 -19.30 18.06 -23.00
C ASN A 293 -20.27 18.09 -21.81
N THR A 294 -19.73 18.18 -20.58
CA THR A 294 -20.47 18.76 -19.45
C THR A 294 -19.94 20.17 -19.19
N SER A 295 -20.68 21.18 -19.63
CA SER A 295 -20.41 22.58 -19.30
C SER A 295 -20.71 22.81 -17.82
N VAL A 296 -19.67 22.84 -16.98
CA VAL A 296 -19.82 23.16 -15.56
C VAL A 296 -20.01 24.66 -15.39
N GLU A 297 -21.27 25.11 -15.40
CA GLU A 297 -21.61 26.44 -14.91
C GLU A 297 -21.34 26.51 -13.40
N VAL A 298 -20.23 27.16 -13.03
CA VAL A 298 -19.87 27.38 -11.63
C VAL A 298 -20.73 28.53 -11.09
N GLU A 299 -21.80 28.20 -10.37
CA GLU A 299 -22.69 29.19 -9.76
C GLU A 299 -21.90 30.14 -8.84
N GLY A 300 -21.82 31.42 -9.21
CA GLY A 300 -21.04 32.44 -8.51
C GLY A 300 -19.66 32.76 -9.09
N ALA A 301 -19.21 32.09 -10.17
CA ALA A 301 -18.02 32.50 -10.89
C ALA A 301 -18.28 33.79 -11.69
N THR A 302 -17.46 34.82 -11.46
CA THR A 302 -17.45 36.03 -12.31
C THR A 302 -16.57 35.77 -13.53
N ASP A 303 -17.13 35.87 -14.74
CA ASP A 303 -16.34 35.79 -15.97
C ASP A 303 -15.45 37.05 -16.12
N VAL A 304 -14.15 36.84 -16.01
CA VAL A 304 -13.09 37.86 -16.20
C VAL A 304 -12.27 37.61 -17.47
N SER A 305 -12.76 36.79 -18.40
CA SER A 305 -12.08 36.50 -19.67
C SER A 305 -11.81 37.75 -20.51
N ASN A 306 -12.66 38.77 -20.41
CA ASN A 306 -12.48 40.07 -21.07
C ASN A 306 -11.31 40.90 -20.51
N ASP A 307 -10.86 40.62 -19.28
CA ASP A 307 -9.70 41.26 -18.65
C ASP A 307 -8.40 40.43 -18.84
N ALA A 308 -8.49 39.24 -19.44
CA ALA A 308 -7.35 38.37 -19.67
C ALA A 308 -6.47 38.88 -20.82
N GLN A 309 -5.21 39.19 -20.51
CA GLN A 309 -4.21 39.57 -21.52
C GLN A 309 -3.73 38.35 -22.31
N ASP A 310 -3.43 38.54 -23.60
CA ASP A 310 -2.81 37.53 -24.47
C ASP A 310 -1.56 36.92 -23.82
N VAL A 311 -1.54 35.59 -23.71
CA VAL A 311 -0.37 34.89 -23.17
C VAL A 311 0.82 35.03 -24.12
N SER A 312 1.88 35.69 -23.65
CA SER A 312 3.16 35.77 -24.36
C SER A 312 3.67 34.39 -24.80
N PRO A 313 4.50 34.25 -25.85
CA PRO A 313 4.95 32.94 -26.32
C PRO A 313 5.60 32.04 -25.25
N LEU A 314 6.31 32.64 -24.28
CA LEU A 314 6.85 31.92 -23.12
C LEU A 314 5.77 31.50 -22.12
N GLY A 315 4.73 32.32 -21.93
CA GLY A 315 3.54 31.98 -21.15
C GLY A 315 2.77 30.81 -21.79
N ALA A 316 2.51 30.89 -23.10
CA ALA A 316 1.88 29.82 -23.87
C ALA A 316 2.67 28.50 -23.80
N GLN A 317 4.01 28.55 -23.93
CA GLN A 317 4.84 27.35 -23.78
C GLN A 317 4.76 26.75 -22.37
N ARG A 318 4.69 27.58 -21.31
CA ARG A 318 4.52 27.12 -19.93
C ARG A 318 3.13 26.52 -19.69
N ALA A 319 2.08 27.15 -20.21
CA ALA A 319 0.71 26.62 -20.16
C ALA A 319 0.59 25.27 -20.89
N TRP A 320 1.25 25.11 -22.04
CA TRP A 320 1.26 23.84 -22.78
C TRP A 320 1.97 22.70 -22.03
N VAL A 321 3.09 23.00 -21.36
CA VAL A 321 3.75 22.03 -20.46
C VAL A 321 2.89 21.71 -19.24
N GLN A 322 2.17 22.70 -18.69
CA GLN A 322 1.22 22.44 -17.62
C GLN A 322 0.05 21.56 -18.08
N GLN A 323 -0.53 21.79 -19.26
CA GLN A 323 -1.59 20.96 -19.80
C GLN A 323 -1.13 19.51 -20.02
N ALA A 324 0.10 19.29 -20.52
CA ALA A 324 0.67 17.94 -20.61
C ALA A 324 0.81 17.25 -19.23
N GLU A 325 1.18 18.02 -18.20
CA GLU A 325 1.31 17.52 -16.82
C GLU A 325 -0.05 17.21 -16.18
N ASP A 326 -0.98 18.17 -16.20
CA ASP A 326 -2.30 18.01 -15.59
C ASP A 326 -3.08 16.86 -16.27
N ASN A 327 -3.00 16.73 -17.61
CA ASN A 327 -3.52 15.58 -18.37
C ASN A 327 -2.94 14.22 -17.89
N VAL A 328 -1.63 14.15 -17.62
CA VAL A 328 -0.99 12.90 -17.16
C VAL A 328 -1.40 12.56 -15.73
N ILE A 329 -1.47 13.56 -14.84
CA ILE A 329 -1.89 13.36 -13.45
C ILE A 329 -3.37 12.96 -13.35
N GLU A 330 -4.25 13.58 -14.16
CA GLU A 330 -5.66 13.19 -14.26
C GLU A 330 -5.82 11.74 -14.74
N ARG A 331 -5.14 11.38 -15.83
CA ARG A 331 -5.24 10.02 -16.41
C ARG A 331 -4.64 8.94 -15.52
N LEU A 332 -3.56 9.20 -14.80
CA LEU A 332 -3.04 8.27 -13.79
C LEU A 332 -4.03 8.09 -12.63
N PHE A 333 -4.75 9.14 -12.25
CA PHE A 333 -5.82 9.07 -11.24
C PHE A 333 -7.05 8.28 -11.75
N GLU A 334 -7.55 8.55 -12.96
CA GLU A 334 -8.64 7.77 -13.59
C GLU A 334 -8.27 6.29 -13.80
N ALA A 335 -7.01 6.00 -14.10
CA ALA A 335 -6.51 4.62 -14.21
C ALA A 335 -6.58 3.88 -12.86
N GLY A 336 -6.55 4.62 -11.74
CA GLY A 336 -6.49 4.13 -10.38
C GLY A 336 -5.06 3.96 -9.84
N LEU A 337 -4.11 4.77 -10.32
CA LEU A 337 -2.68 4.61 -10.01
C LEU A 337 -2.13 5.68 -9.05
N LEU A 338 -2.85 6.78 -8.81
CA LEU A 338 -2.45 7.84 -7.86
C LEU A 338 -3.45 7.99 -6.72
N ASP A 339 -2.93 8.22 -5.50
CA ASP A 339 -3.70 8.60 -4.30
C ASP A 339 -4.61 9.81 -4.60
N ALA A 340 -5.91 9.70 -4.29
CA ALA A 340 -6.89 10.71 -4.65
C ALA A 340 -6.55 12.08 -4.01
N PRO A 341 -6.72 13.19 -4.75
CA PRO A 341 -6.12 14.48 -4.40
C PRO A 341 -6.51 15.02 -3.02
N GLY A 342 -5.62 15.84 -2.45
CA GLY A 342 -5.79 16.43 -1.12
C GLY A 342 -5.43 15.50 0.04
N SER A 343 -4.62 14.47 -0.21
CA SER A 343 -4.01 13.64 0.83
C SER A 343 -3.17 14.49 1.80
N GLU A 344 -3.20 14.16 3.10
CA GLU A 344 -2.41 14.86 4.12
C GLU A 344 -0.92 14.48 4.04
N PHE A 345 -0.63 13.27 3.55
CA PHE A 345 0.74 12.82 3.34
C PHE A 345 1.39 13.49 2.12
N ASP A 346 0.67 13.62 1.00
CA ASP A 346 1.12 14.37 -0.18
C ASP A 346 1.58 15.80 0.21
N LYS A 347 0.80 16.52 1.04
CA LYS A 347 1.18 17.84 1.57
C LYS A 347 2.44 17.85 2.42
N THR A 348 2.71 16.74 3.12
CA THR A 348 3.93 16.59 3.93
C THR A 348 5.15 16.43 3.01
N LEU A 349 5.02 15.68 1.91
CA LEU A 349 6.05 15.58 0.87
C LEU A 349 6.24 16.91 0.12
N GLU A 350 5.16 17.65 -0.17
CA GLU A 350 5.23 19.01 -0.76
C GLU A 350 5.99 19.98 0.12
N ALA A 351 5.80 19.93 1.45
CA ALA A 351 6.55 20.73 2.40
C ALA A 351 8.04 20.35 2.43
N LEU A 352 8.38 19.05 2.40
CA LEU A 352 9.77 18.59 2.31
C LEU A 352 10.45 19.05 1.01
N ALA A 353 9.79 18.86 -0.15
CA ALA A 353 10.31 19.32 -1.44
C ALA A 353 10.50 20.85 -1.50
N SER A 354 9.57 21.60 -0.90
CA SER A 354 9.66 23.07 -0.78
C SER A 354 10.80 23.51 0.14
N ASN A 355 11.07 22.77 1.23
CA ASN A 355 12.20 23.03 2.12
C ASN A 355 13.54 22.80 1.40
N ILE A 356 13.67 21.74 0.59
CA ILE A 356 14.88 21.48 -0.21
C ILE A 356 15.16 22.65 -1.18
N LEU A 357 14.13 23.19 -1.84
CA LEU A 357 14.26 24.39 -2.66
C LEU A 357 14.70 25.62 -1.85
N ALA A 358 14.08 25.84 -0.69
CA ALA A 358 14.36 26.99 0.18
C ALA A 358 15.80 26.98 0.72
N TYR A 359 16.29 25.84 1.25
CA TYR A 359 17.66 25.72 1.75
C TYR A 359 18.72 25.92 0.65
N ASN A 360 18.38 25.61 -0.60
CA ASN A 360 19.24 25.83 -1.76
C ASN A 360 19.05 27.22 -2.43
N ASN A 361 18.14 28.07 -1.93
CA ASN A 361 17.77 29.37 -2.51
C ASN A 361 17.26 29.28 -3.97
N ILE A 362 16.58 28.19 -4.33
CA ILE A 362 16.10 27.95 -5.70
C ILE A 362 14.63 28.35 -5.84
N THR A 363 14.36 29.32 -6.72
CA THR A 363 13.00 29.70 -7.11
C THR A 363 12.55 28.94 -8.36
N VAL A 364 11.43 28.23 -8.26
CA VAL A 364 10.76 27.56 -9.39
C VAL A 364 9.62 28.41 -9.95
N SER A 365 9.33 28.31 -11.25
CA SER A 365 8.30 29.16 -11.90
C SER A 365 6.85 28.75 -11.63
N ARG A 366 6.64 27.61 -10.97
CA ARG A 366 5.36 27.08 -10.48
C ARG A 366 5.64 26.32 -9.18
N PRO A 367 4.71 26.23 -8.21
CA PRO A 367 4.87 25.40 -7.02
C PRO A 367 5.22 23.96 -7.37
N ILE A 368 5.93 23.26 -6.47
CA ILE A 368 6.09 21.81 -6.56
C ILE A 368 4.84 21.15 -5.96
N ARG A 369 4.23 20.24 -6.71
CA ARG A 369 3.23 19.30 -6.19
C ARG A 369 3.90 17.97 -5.88
N VAL A 370 3.37 17.19 -4.95
CA VAL A 370 3.78 15.79 -4.76
C VAL A 370 2.54 14.91 -4.67
N ARG A 371 2.59 13.72 -5.28
CA ARG A 371 1.52 12.72 -5.30
C ARG A 371 2.08 11.33 -5.03
N THR A 372 1.29 10.48 -4.39
CA THR A 372 1.69 9.10 -4.13
C THR A 372 1.15 8.14 -5.19
N LEU A 373 2.03 7.34 -5.82
CA LEU A 373 1.68 6.24 -6.72
C LEU A 373 1.33 4.99 -5.90
N MET A 374 0.23 4.33 -6.24
CA MET A 374 -0.44 3.35 -5.38
C MET A 374 0.22 1.96 -5.31
N THR A 375 1.31 1.72 -6.05
CA THR A 375 1.95 0.41 -6.24
C THR A 375 3.22 0.21 -5.40
N GLU A 376 3.64 -1.04 -5.21
CA GLU A 376 4.81 -1.41 -4.38
C GLU A 376 6.21 -1.23 -5.01
N PRO A 377 6.45 -1.33 -6.34
CA PRO A 377 7.80 -1.15 -6.91
C PRO A 377 8.47 0.17 -6.52
N LEU A 378 9.78 0.13 -6.26
CA LEU A 378 10.57 1.26 -5.75
C LEU A 378 10.88 2.26 -6.87
N GLU A 379 9.89 3.07 -7.22
CA GLU A 379 9.95 4.03 -8.32
C GLU A 379 9.53 5.45 -7.92
N SER A 380 9.99 6.41 -8.72
CA SER A 380 9.74 7.83 -8.56
C SER A 380 9.72 8.52 -9.93
N LEU A 381 9.03 9.66 -10.07
CA LEU A 381 8.92 10.35 -11.37
C LEU A 381 8.68 11.85 -11.19
N ALA A 382 9.24 12.67 -12.09
CA ALA A 382 8.92 14.08 -12.23
C ALA A 382 8.03 14.33 -13.46
N VAL A 383 6.77 14.69 -13.22
CA VAL A 383 5.80 15.09 -14.24
C VAL A 383 5.67 16.62 -14.22
N GLY A 384 6.50 17.31 -14.99
CA GLY A 384 6.47 18.78 -15.11
C GLY A 384 6.91 19.50 -13.83
N ASN A 385 5.98 19.90 -12.97
CA ASN A 385 6.23 20.41 -11.61
C ASN A 385 5.67 19.50 -10.50
N THR A 386 5.14 18.33 -10.84
CA THR A 386 4.62 17.34 -9.90
C THR A 386 5.60 16.18 -9.73
N ILE A 387 6.06 15.93 -8.51
CA ILE A 387 6.81 14.73 -8.15
C ILE A 387 5.82 13.61 -7.83
N ILE A 388 6.14 12.39 -8.22
CA ILE A 388 5.42 11.17 -7.87
C ILE A 388 6.40 10.23 -7.17
N LEU A 389 6.02 9.67 -6.02
CA LEU A 389 6.76 8.61 -5.31
C LEU A 389 5.86 7.39 -5.14
N SER A 390 6.40 6.18 -5.24
CA SER A 390 5.60 4.96 -4.98
C SER A 390 5.33 4.70 -3.50
N LYS A 391 4.19 4.06 -3.24
CA LYS A 391 3.78 3.60 -1.91
C LYS A 391 4.88 2.74 -1.28
N GLY A 392 5.42 1.76 -2.01
CA GLY A 392 6.46 0.87 -1.47
C GLY A 392 7.78 1.59 -1.16
N LEU A 393 8.14 2.65 -1.90
CA LEU A 393 9.30 3.49 -1.59
C LEU A 393 9.07 4.33 -0.32
N ILE A 394 7.85 4.81 -0.10
CA ILE A 394 7.45 5.53 1.12
C ILE A 394 7.36 4.59 2.33
N ASP A 395 6.79 3.40 2.16
CA ASP A 395 6.67 2.38 3.22
C ASP A 395 8.04 1.92 3.71
N THR A 396 8.91 1.50 2.78
CA THR A 396 10.21 0.89 3.13
C THR A 396 11.21 1.90 3.71
N THR A 397 10.98 3.20 3.54
CA THR A 397 11.69 4.30 4.21
C THR A 397 11.01 4.77 5.52
N GLY A 398 9.89 4.16 5.92
CA GLY A 398 9.09 4.50 7.10
C GLY A 398 9.70 4.15 8.47
N ILE A 399 10.99 4.39 8.67
CA ILE A 399 11.73 4.01 9.89
C ILE A 399 11.37 4.94 11.05
N VAL A 400 10.59 4.40 12.00
CA VAL A 400 10.08 5.13 13.18
C VAL A 400 11.21 5.49 14.13
N THR A 401 11.56 6.77 14.14
CA THR A 401 12.58 7.40 15.00
C THR A 401 11.93 8.46 15.90
N GLN A 402 12.48 8.70 17.09
CA GLN A 402 11.86 9.63 18.07
C GLN A 402 11.77 11.09 17.59
N ASP A 403 12.65 11.47 16.68
CA ASP A 403 12.74 12.79 16.03
C ASP A 403 12.21 12.77 14.58
N GLY A 404 11.84 11.61 14.04
CA GLY A 404 11.48 11.40 12.64
C GLY A 404 12.63 11.63 11.65
N ALA A 405 13.86 11.85 12.12
CA ALA A 405 14.95 12.36 11.29
C ALA A 405 15.43 11.37 10.23
N GLN A 406 15.27 10.06 10.46
CA GLN A 406 15.63 9.04 9.49
C GLN A 406 14.68 9.04 8.28
N GLN A 407 13.38 8.79 8.49
CA GLN A 407 12.36 8.84 7.43
C GLN A 407 12.39 10.19 6.68
N ALA A 408 12.54 11.31 7.39
CA ALA A 408 12.66 12.63 6.75
C ALA A 408 13.91 12.74 5.86
N GLY A 409 15.06 12.22 6.30
CA GLY A 409 16.29 12.17 5.50
C GLY A 409 16.20 11.25 4.28
N ASP A 410 15.53 10.10 4.45
CA ASP A 410 15.29 9.14 3.37
C ASP A 410 14.38 9.72 2.28
N LEU A 411 13.23 10.29 2.68
CA LEU A 411 12.31 10.98 1.78
C LEU A 411 12.95 12.23 1.14
N ASN A 412 13.78 12.99 1.87
CA ASN A 412 14.50 14.14 1.32
C ASN A 412 15.42 13.74 0.17
N ALA A 413 16.06 12.56 0.20
CA ALA A 413 16.90 12.09 -0.89
C ALA A 413 16.07 11.71 -2.13
N ALA A 414 14.98 10.96 -1.95
CA ALA A 414 14.06 10.61 -3.05
C ALA A 414 13.42 11.86 -3.69
N LEU A 415 13.00 12.82 -2.87
CA LEU A 415 12.48 14.11 -3.34
C LEU A 415 13.56 14.95 -4.03
N ALA A 416 14.78 15.02 -3.50
CA ALA A 416 15.88 15.76 -4.13
C ALA A 416 16.26 15.19 -5.51
N PHE A 417 16.12 13.88 -5.71
CA PHE A 417 16.34 13.23 -7.01
C PHE A 417 15.33 13.73 -8.06
N GLN A 418 14.03 13.60 -7.79
CA GLN A 418 13.01 14.04 -8.75
C GLN A 418 12.92 15.58 -8.88
N LEU A 419 13.19 16.32 -7.81
CA LEU A 419 13.32 17.77 -7.85
C LEU A 419 14.49 18.22 -8.76
N ALA A 420 15.56 17.43 -8.84
CA ALA A 420 16.66 17.71 -9.75
C ALA A 420 16.27 17.56 -11.24
N HIS A 421 15.40 16.62 -11.61
CA HIS A 421 14.83 16.55 -12.96
C HIS A 421 14.08 17.85 -13.31
N ILE A 422 13.23 18.33 -12.39
CA ILE A 422 12.45 19.57 -12.54
C ILE A 422 13.38 20.79 -12.71
N ILE A 423 14.44 20.88 -11.89
CA ILE A 423 15.41 21.99 -11.92
C ILE A 423 16.26 21.99 -13.20
N LEU A 424 16.69 20.82 -13.67
CA LEU A 424 17.45 20.67 -14.91
C LEU A 424 16.59 20.84 -16.16
N GLY A 425 15.25 20.81 -16.01
CA GLY A 425 14.31 20.91 -17.11
C GLY A 425 14.20 19.64 -17.93
N HIS A 426 14.54 18.48 -17.34
CA HIS A 426 14.14 17.18 -17.89
C HIS A 426 12.60 17.14 -17.88
N ARG A 427 12.00 16.73 -18.99
CA ARG A 427 10.55 16.81 -19.20
C ARG A 427 10.03 15.58 -19.92
N LEU A 428 8.86 15.14 -19.49
CA LEU A 428 8.02 14.28 -20.30
C LEU A 428 7.66 14.94 -21.64
N ASP A 429 7.49 14.09 -22.64
CA ASP A 429 7.19 14.48 -24.01
C ASP A 429 5.87 15.27 -24.08
N THR A 430 5.91 16.50 -24.59
CA THR A 430 4.76 17.39 -24.70
C THR A 430 3.64 16.86 -25.61
N LYS A 431 3.82 15.70 -26.27
CA LYS A 431 2.73 14.94 -26.92
C LYS A 431 1.55 14.63 -25.98
N TYR A 432 1.77 14.60 -24.66
CA TYR A 432 0.71 14.30 -23.67
C TYR A 432 -0.27 15.47 -23.43
N ALA A 433 0.02 16.67 -23.93
CA ALA A 433 -0.99 17.76 -23.97
C ALA A 433 -2.11 17.51 -25.00
N PHE A 434 -1.93 16.55 -25.93
CA PHE A 434 -2.98 16.17 -26.88
C PHE A 434 -3.80 14.99 -26.33
N ASN A 435 -5.09 15.21 -26.10
CA ASN A 435 -5.98 14.28 -25.41
C ASN A 435 -6.15 12.92 -26.13
N ASP A 436 -5.98 12.87 -27.45
CA ASP A 436 -6.04 11.64 -28.26
C ASP A 436 -4.98 10.61 -27.89
N ARG A 437 -3.85 11.05 -27.31
CA ARG A 437 -2.67 10.21 -27.03
C ARG A 437 -2.66 9.60 -25.63
N LEU A 438 -3.67 9.89 -24.83
CA LEU A 438 -3.85 9.36 -23.47
C LEU A 438 -5.08 8.44 -23.36
N LEU A 439 -5.54 7.87 -24.48
CA LEU A 439 -6.61 6.88 -24.50
C LEU A 439 -6.07 5.49 -24.09
N PHE A 440 -6.07 5.21 -22.79
CA PHE A 440 -5.65 3.92 -22.24
C PHE A 440 -6.70 2.82 -22.50
N PRO A 441 -6.40 1.75 -23.25
CA PRO A 441 -7.35 0.66 -23.48
C PRO A 441 -7.55 -0.19 -22.20
N ASP A 442 -8.77 -0.15 -21.65
CA ASP A 442 -9.22 -0.51 -20.29
C ASP A 442 -8.76 -1.84 -19.67
N THR A 443 -8.18 -2.75 -20.47
CA THR A 443 -7.88 -4.14 -20.09
C THR A 443 -6.47 -4.61 -20.44
N THR A 444 -5.67 -3.79 -21.15
CA THR A 444 -4.29 -4.18 -21.54
C THR A 444 -3.25 -3.06 -21.42
N ALA A 445 -3.65 -1.87 -20.98
CA ALA A 445 -2.83 -0.65 -20.97
C ALA A 445 -1.67 -0.62 -19.96
N PHE A 446 -1.72 -1.37 -18.85
CA PHE A 446 -0.68 -1.35 -17.80
C PHE A 446 0.69 -1.92 -18.24
N LYS A 447 0.87 -2.26 -19.51
CA LYS A 447 2.16 -2.68 -20.09
C LYS A 447 3.08 -1.48 -20.32
N ARG A 448 3.65 -0.98 -19.21
CA ARG A 448 4.75 0.01 -19.14
C ARG A 448 4.48 1.24 -20.00
N ILE A 449 3.75 2.20 -19.42
CA ILE A 449 3.74 3.58 -19.93
C ILE A 449 5.14 4.13 -19.63
N PRO A 450 6.07 4.24 -20.60
CA PRO A 450 7.46 4.54 -20.28
C PRO A 450 7.58 6.04 -20.08
N MET A 451 7.47 6.47 -18.83
CA MET A 451 7.62 7.86 -18.40
C MET A 451 8.95 8.11 -17.68
N HIS A 452 9.76 7.07 -17.49
CA HIS A 452 11.17 7.18 -17.11
C HIS A 452 11.93 8.19 -17.97
N HIS A 453 12.88 8.86 -17.33
CA HIS A 453 13.85 9.71 -17.98
C HIS A 453 14.98 8.86 -18.60
N THR A 454 15.79 9.45 -19.48
CA THR A 454 16.93 8.71 -20.06
C THR A 454 18.04 8.49 -19.02
N ASP A 455 18.91 7.51 -19.23
CA ASP A 455 20.09 7.31 -18.37
C ASP A 455 20.92 8.59 -18.19
N ALA A 456 21.02 9.44 -19.23
CA ALA A 456 21.76 10.69 -19.17
C ALA A 456 21.06 11.75 -18.30
N ASP A 457 19.73 11.84 -18.40
CA ASP A 457 18.92 12.70 -17.53
C ASP A 457 19.02 12.23 -16.07
N ASN A 458 18.90 10.92 -15.83
CA ASN A 458 19.00 10.30 -14.51
C ASN A 458 20.41 10.47 -13.89
N GLU A 459 21.50 10.36 -14.67
CA GLU A 459 22.86 10.68 -14.17
C GLU A 459 23.04 12.17 -13.85
N ALA A 460 22.50 13.06 -14.68
CA ALA A 460 22.57 14.50 -14.44
C ALA A 460 21.74 14.91 -13.21
N ALA A 461 20.53 14.37 -13.07
CA ALA A 461 19.65 14.58 -11.93
C ALA A 461 20.23 14.00 -10.64
N ALA A 462 20.78 12.79 -10.65
CA ALA A 462 21.46 12.22 -9.48
C ALA A 462 22.61 13.10 -9.01
N LYS A 463 23.43 13.59 -9.94
CA LYS A 463 24.55 14.49 -9.63
C LYS A 463 24.05 15.80 -9.02
N LYS A 464 22.97 16.38 -9.56
CA LYS A 464 22.35 17.59 -9.04
C LYS A 464 21.62 17.36 -7.70
N ALA A 465 21.05 16.19 -7.46
CA ALA A 465 20.44 15.82 -6.18
C ALA A 465 21.48 15.79 -5.04
N ILE A 466 22.68 15.28 -5.30
CA ILE A 466 23.80 15.37 -4.35
C ILE A 466 24.17 16.83 -4.05
N GLU A 467 24.12 17.74 -5.03
CA GLU A 467 24.30 19.18 -4.77
C GLU A 467 23.21 19.74 -3.85
N LEU A 468 21.93 19.44 -4.13
CA LEU A 468 20.79 19.91 -3.33
C LEU A 468 20.87 19.43 -1.87
N LEU A 469 21.27 18.18 -1.67
CA LEU A 469 21.40 17.57 -0.35
C LEU A 469 22.62 18.10 0.44
N ASN A 470 23.58 18.78 -0.21
CA ASN A 470 24.73 19.38 0.47
C ASN A 470 24.40 20.72 1.15
N ALA A 471 23.16 21.20 1.08
CA ALA A 471 22.68 22.28 1.94
C ALA A 471 22.90 21.91 3.43
N LYS A 472 23.26 22.90 4.26
CA LYS A 472 23.65 22.69 5.66
C LYS A 472 22.56 22.00 6.48
N GLU A 473 21.30 22.26 6.14
CA GLU A 473 20.11 21.74 6.80
C GLU A 473 19.76 20.30 6.37
N LEU A 474 20.44 19.76 5.35
CA LEU A 474 20.20 18.43 4.77
C LEU A 474 21.43 17.50 4.83
N VAL A 475 22.66 18.04 4.89
CA VAL A 475 23.90 17.28 4.71
C VAL A 475 24.08 16.12 5.68
N ASP A 476 23.69 16.29 6.95
CA ASP A 476 23.78 15.25 7.99
C ASP A 476 22.71 14.15 7.83
N SER A 477 21.66 14.40 7.05
CA SER A 477 20.59 13.41 6.76
C SER A 477 20.95 12.45 5.61
N GLN A 478 21.95 12.80 4.79
CA GLN A 478 22.40 11.98 3.64
C GLN A 478 22.83 10.56 4.01
N LYS A 479 23.28 10.36 5.26
CA LYS A 479 23.67 9.05 5.79
C LYS A 479 22.51 8.06 5.87
N TYR A 480 21.28 8.54 6.05
CA TYR A 480 20.08 7.70 6.18
C TYR A 480 19.77 7.02 4.84
N PHE A 481 19.62 7.79 3.76
CA PHE A 481 19.35 7.18 2.46
C PHE A 481 20.56 6.40 1.92
N GLY A 482 21.77 6.78 2.32
CA GLY A 482 22.97 5.96 2.09
C GLY A 482 22.88 4.57 2.74
N LEU A 483 22.30 4.47 3.94
CA LEU A 483 22.07 3.22 4.67
C LEU A 483 20.90 2.44 4.07
N TYR A 484 19.83 3.10 3.63
CA TYR A 484 18.74 2.50 2.84
C TYR A 484 19.26 1.86 1.56
N LEU A 485 20.08 2.58 0.78
CA LEU A 485 20.75 2.04 -0.40
C LEU A 485 21.72 0.89 -0.07
N ALA A 486 22.43 0.95 1.07
CA ALA A 486 23.27 -0.16 1.52
C ALA A 486 22.43 -1.41 1.86
N GLN A 487 21.29 -1.23 2.51
CA GLN A 487 20.35 -2.29 2.86
C GLN A 487 19.69 -2.90 1.61
N LEU A 488 19.31 -2.07 0.63
CA LEU A 488 18.78 -2.48 -0.67
C LEU A 488 19.81 -3.31 -1.45
N ARG A 489 21.09 -2.90 -1.46
CA ARG A 489 22.16 -3.68 -2.10
C ARG A 489 22.32 -5.08 -1.51
N ALA A 490 22.03 -5.27 -0.22
CA ALA A 490 22.09 -6.58 0.43
C ALA A 490 20.92 -7.51 0.06
N ARG A 491 19.90 -7.02 -0.68
CA ARG A 491 18.69 -7.77 -1.06
C ARG A 491 18.33 -7.72 -2.56
N VAL A 492 18.87 -6.77 -3.33
CA VAL A 492 18.51 -6.48 -4.73
C VAL A 492 18.50 -7.69 -5.67
N ASP A 493 19.43 -8.64 -5.50
CA ASP A 493 19.51 -9.86 -6.34
C ASP A 493 18.23 -10.71 -6.31
N GLY A 494 17.50 -10.69 -5.18
CA GLY A 494 16.24 -11.42 -4.98
C GLY A 494 14.98 -10.53 -4.97
N LEU A 495 15.12 -9.24 -5.29
CA LEU A 495 14.05 -8.24 -5.27
C LEU A 495 13.98 -7.49 -6.61
N LYS A 496 13.87 -8.25 -7.71
CA LYS A 496 13.93 -7.74 -9.08
C LYS A 496 12.62 -7.08 -9.52
N ALA A 497 11.47 -7.64 -9.17
CA ALA A 497 10.18 -7.03 -9.48
C ALA A 497 9.97 -5.73 -8.66
N LEU A 498 10.38 -5.73 -7.39
CA LEU A 498 10.39 -4.55 -6.54
C LEU A 498 11.35 -3.44 -7.02
N ASN A 499 12.39 -3.79 -7.81
CA ASN A 499 13.32 -2.83 -8.40
C ASN A 499 13.09 -2.56 -9.91
N GLU A 500 12.06 -3.15 -10.52
CA GLU A 500 11.68 -2.86 -11.91
C GLU A 500 10.50 -1.87 -11.93
N PRO A 501 10.73 -0.59 -12.28
CA PRO A 501 9.67 0.43 -12.25
C PRO A 501 8.59 0.14 -13.30
N MET A 502 7.33 0.37 -12.94
CA MET A 502 6.20 0.22 -13.85
C MET A 502 6.09 1.37 -14.85
N ILE A 503 6.43 2.59 -14.42
CA ILE A 503 6.12 3.84 -15.12
C ILE A 503 7.31 4.80 -15.10
N GLY A 504 7.88 5.07 -13.92
CA GLY A 504 8.89 6.10 -13.67
C GLY A 504 10.33 5.57 -13.60
N ASP A 505 11.18 6.31 -12.88
CA ASP A 505 12.59 6.02 -12.63
C ASP A 505 12.73 5.15 -11.37
N GLY A 506 13.38 3.99 -11.51
CA GLY A 506 13.70 3.10 -10.39
C GLY A 506 14.93 3.56 -9.59
N ILE A 507 15.11 3.03 -8.37
CA ILE A 507 16.27 3.34 -7.52
C ILE A 507 17.59 2.78 -8.10
N VAL A 508 17.52 1.62 -8.76
CA VAL A 508 18.61 1.03 -9.56
C VAL A 508 18.57 1.52 -11.01
N LYS A 509 19.69 1.39 -11.73
CA LYS A 509 19.75 1.77 -13.15
C LYS A 509 18.86 0.91 -14.05
N ASN A 510 18.91 -0.42 -13.93
CA ASN A 510 18.04 -1.36 -14.68
C ASN A 510 18.18 -2.80 -14.16
N ASP A 511 17.47 -3.74 -14.81
CA ASP A 511 17.44 -5.18 -14.51
C ASP A 511 18.80 -5.91 -14.65
N LYS A 512 19.80 -5.27 -15.26
CA LYS A 512 21.16 -5.81 -15.51
C LYS A 512 22.26 -5.02 -14.79
N ASP A 513 22.01 -3.75 -14.47
CA ASP A 513 22.90 -2.89 -13.69
C ASP A 513 22.22 -2.45 -12.39
N SER A 514 22.50 -3.18 -11.32
CA SER A 514 22.02 -2.90 -9.96
C SER A 514 22.79 -1.76 -9.26
N ALA A 515 23.59 -0.97 -9.98
CA ALA A 515 24.09 0.30 -9.48
C ALA A 515 22.93 1.28 -9.21
N PHE A 516 23.07 2.13 -8.20
CA PHE A 516 22.09 3.16 -7.87
C PHE A 516 22.42 4.47 -8.55
N TRP A 517 21.40 5.27 -8.91
CA TRP A 517 21.62 6.63 -9.40
C TRP A 517 22.34 7.48 -8.34
N MET A 518 21.84 7.48 -7.10
CA MET A 518 22.44 8.19 -5.96
C MET A 518 23.54 7.37 -5.24
N GLN A 519 24.35 6.60 -5.98
CA GLN A 519 25.47 5.79 -5.46
C GLN A 519 26.39 6.54 -4.48
N ALA A 520 26.56 7.85 -4.68
CA ALA A 520 27.41 8.72 -3.86
C ALA A 520 26.92 8.94 -2.41
N LEU A 521 25.71 8.50 -2.05
CA LEU A 521 25.20 8.54 -0.68
C LEU A 521 25.68 7.33 0.15
N VAL A 522 25.90 6.17 -0.46
CA VAL A 522 26.30 4.94 0.27
C VAL A 522 27.61 5.10 1.08
N PRO A 523 28.66 5.79 0.59
CA PRO A 523 29.86 6.06 1.39
C PRO A 523 29.69 7.10 2.50
N LYS A 524 28.53 7.77 2.58
CA LYS A 524 28.18 8.73 3.65
C LYS A 524 27.37 8.10 4.78
N ALA A 525 26.95 6.84 4.60
CA ALA A 525 26.22 6.08 5.60
C ALA A 525 27.14 5.55 6.71
N ASP A 526 26.56 5.29 7.88
CA ASP A 526 27.12 4.32 8.80
C ASP A 526 27.18 2.95 8.12
N LYS A 527 28.21 2.16 8.41
CA LYS A 527 28.36 0.83 7.80
C LYS A 527 27.18 -0.05 8.19
N LEU A 528 26.54 -0.68 7.20
CA LEU A 528 25.49 -1.67 7.42
C LEU A 528 26.01 -2.84 8.28
N ASP A 529 25.38 -3.06 9.43
CA ASP A 529 25.51 -4.26 10.26
C ASP A 529 24.13 -4.86 10.49
N MET A 530 23.87 -6.00 9.84
CA MET A 530 22.62 -6.73 9.99
C MET A 530 22.35 -7.11 11.45
N ASN A 531 23.39 -7.26 12.28
CA ASN A 531 23.27 -7.72 13.67
C ASN A 531 22.97 -6.61 14.69
N ASP A 532 23.24 -5.33 14.38
CA ASP A 532 22.94 -4.25 15.33
C ASP A 532 21.44 -3.97 15.36
N LEU A 533 20.77 -4.39 16.44
CA LEU A 533 19.32 -4.23 16.61
C LEU A 533 18.86 -2.76 16.66
N LYS A 534 19.79 -1.80 16.77
CA LYS A 534 19.51 -0.35 16.71
C LYS A 534 19.60 0.24 15.31
N GLN A 535 20.14 -0.50 14.33
CA GLN A 535 20.33 -0.03 12.96
C GLN A 535 19.32 -0.69 12.02
N GLN A 536 18.38 0.10 11.48
CA GLN A 536 17.56 -0.27 10.34
C GLN A 536 17.97 0.58 9.13
N GLY A 537 18.11 -0.05 7.96
CA GLY A 537 18.21 0.66 6.68
C GLY A 537 16.90 0.70 5.90
N ALA A 538 16.01 -0.26 6.13
CA ALA A 538 14.65 -0.30 5.57
C ALA A 538 13.73 -1.11 6.50
N VAL A 539 12.43 -1.01 6.29
CA VAL A 539 11.36 -1.78 6.97
C VAL A 539 10.62 -2.70 5.98
N PRO A 540 9.69 -3.57 6.44
CA PRO A 540 8.75 -4.28 5.56
C PRO A 540 7.93 -3.36 4.64
N LEU A 541 7.39 -3.97 3.58
CA LEU A 541 6.39 -3.36 2.69
C LEU A 541 5.04 -3.22 3.41
N ALA A 542 4.21 -2.27 2.98
CA ALA A 542 2.90 -1.97 3.58
C ALA A 542 2.92 -1.69 5.10
N SER A 543 4.03 -1.18 5.62
CA SER A 543 4.26 -0.91 7.04
C SER A 543 3.64 0.41 7.55
N PHE A 544 3.47 1.40 6.67
CA PHE A 544 3.18 2.79 7.02
C PHE A 544 1.97 3.37 6.27
N LEU A 545 1.70 2.98 5.03
CA LEU A 545 0.52 3.37 4.26
C LEU A 545 -0.40 2.16 3.98
N ARG A 546 -1.70 2.35 4.17
CA ARG A 546 -2.75 1.41 3.72
C ARG A 546 -3.77 2.07 2.81
N PHE A 547 -4.47 1.26 2.03
CA PHE A 547 -5.53 1.70 1.13
C PHE A 547 -6.83 2.03 1.87
N ASP A 548 -7.55 3.04 1.41
CA ASP A 548 -9.02 3.07 1.38
C ASP A 548 -9.46 2.56 0.01
N PRO A 549 -10.13 1.39 -0.06
CA PRO A 549 -10.42 0.73 -1.33
C PRO A 549 -11.64 1.34 -2.05
N TRP A 550 -12.29 2.34 -1.44
CA TRP A 550 -13.48 3.01 -1.97
C TRP A 550 -13.24 4.48 -2.33
N THR A 551 -12.45 5.21 -1.54
CA THR A 551 -12.10 6.61 -1.87
C THR A 551 -10.82 6.74 -2.70
N ASP A 552 -10.15 5.61 -2.99
CA ASP A 552 -8.88 5.51 -3.70
C ASP A 552 -7.79 6.38 -3.08
N LYS A 553 -7.81 6.41 -1.74
CA LYS A 553 -6.86 7.17 -0.92
C LYS A 553 -5.88 6.26 -0.20
N LEU A 554 -4.70 6.79 0.06
CA LEU A 554 -3.76 6.21 1.02
C LEU A 554 -3.95 6.86 2.40
N ILE A 555 -3.88 6.04 3.44
CA ILE A 555 -4.10 6.44 4.83
C ILE A 555 -2.90 6.01 5.67
N PRO A 556 -2.20 6.95 6.32
CA PRO A 556 -1.12 6.64 7.26
C PRO A 556 -1.57 5.72 8.40
N MET A 557 -0.73 4.75 8.73
CA MET A 557 -0.94 3.79 9.80
C MET A 557 -0.27 4.28 11.09
N HIS A 558 -1.06 4.35 12.16
CA HIS A 558 -0.55 4.60 13.52
C HIS A 558 -0.27 3.26 14.22
N SER A 559 0.69 2.53 13.66
CA SER A 559 1.22 1.27 14.22
C SER A 559 1.92 1.53 15.55
N ALA A 560 1.90 0.54 16.46
CA ALA A 560 2.74 0.59 17.66
C ALA A 560 4.20 0.32 17.26
N PHE A 561 5.15 0.94 17.96
CA PHE A 561 6.55 0.55 17.84
C PHE A 561 6.78 -0.74 18.63
N GLU A 562 7.01 -1.85 17.91
CA GLU A 562 7.44 -3.11 18.50
C GLU A 562 8.99 -3.17 18.53
N PRO A 563 9.61 -3.55 19.67
CA PRO A 563 11.05 -3.54 19.80
C PRO A 563 11.69 -4.73 19.06
N ILE A 564 12.72 -4.44 18.25
CA ILE A 564 13.55 -5.44 17.57
C ILE A 564 14.31 -6.26 18.63
N LEU A 565 14.04 -7.56 18.70
CA LEU A 565 14.66 -8.51 19.63
C LEU A 565 15.75 -9.35 18.96
N SER A 566 15.69 -9.53 17.64
CA SER A 566 16.66 -10.29 16.84
C SER A 566 16.94 -9.63 15.48
N PRO A 567 18.05 -9.99 14.80
CA PRO A 567 18.35 -9.53 13.44
C PRO A 567 17.28 -9.93 12.41
N ALA A 568 16.54 -11.00 12.67
CA ALA A 568 15.48 -11.46 11.78
C ALA A 568 14.26 -10.53 11.82
N ASP A 569 13.99 -9.85 12.93
CA ASP A 569 12.82 -8.99 13.13
C ASP A 569 12.90 -7.67 12.32
N LYS A 570 14.04 -7.39 11.67
CA LYS A 570 14.24 -6.21 10.81
C LYS A 570 13.45 -6.31 9.50
N MET A 571 13.34 -7.52 8.93
CA MET A 571 12.53 -7.87 7.76
C MET A 571 12.57 -6.84 6.60
N PRO A 572 13.76 -6.33 6.19
CA PRO A 572 13.86 -5.19 5.28
C PRO A 572 13.39 -5.56 3.87
N PHE A 573 12.43 -4.78 3.33
CA PHE A 573 11.74 -5.03 2.06
C PHE A 573 10.92 -6.34 2.00
N GLU A 574 10.69 -7.01 3.14
CA GLU A 574 9.87 -8.23 3.13
C GLU A 574 8.38 -7.92 3.16
N ILE A 575 7.58 -8.85 2.63
CA ILE A 575 6.14 -8.91 2.88
C ILE A 575 5.91 -9.40 4.31
N GLU A 576 4.92 -8.85 5.04
CA GLU A 576 4.55 -9.30 6.39
C GLU A 576 3.02 -9.42 6.57
N PRO A 577 2.53 -10.17 7.58
CA PRO A 577 1.10 -10.32 7.87
C PRO A 577 0.40 -9.00 8.17
N VAL A 578 -0.64 -8.67 7.40
CA VAL A 578 -1.42 -7.44 7.58
C VAL A 578 -2.36 -7.55 8.78
N TYR A 579 -2.29 -6.61 9.73
CA TYR A 579 -3.22 -6.50 10.85
C TYR A 579 -3.85 -5.10 10.91
N LEU A 580 -5.08 -4.95 10.42
CA LEU A 580 -5.74 -3.66 10.33
C LEU A 580 -6.45 -3.26 11.65
N LYS A 581 -6.17 -2.05 12.14
CA LYS A 581 -6.94 -1.41 13.22
C LYS A 581 -8.30 -0.97 12.70
N LEU A 582 -9.24 -1.91 12.59
CA LEU A 582 -10.56 -1.65 12.01
C LEU A 582 -11.36 -0.62 12.81
N SER A 583 -12.19 0.13 12.10
CA SER A 583 -13.17 1.07 12.65
C SER A 583 -14.40 1.11 11.75
N TYR A 584 -15.57 1.35 12.34
CA TYR A 584 -16.76 1.66 11.57
C TYR A 584 -16.60 2.95 10.79
N TYR A 585 -17.20 3.00 9.61
CA TYR A 585 -17.26 4.16 8.73
C TYR A 585 -17.78 5.38 9.49
N LYS A 586 -17.11 6.50 9.29
CA LYS A 586 -17.60 7.83 9.64
C LYS A 586 -17.82 8.56 8.32
N ALA A 587 -19.00 9.15 8.15
CA ALA A 587 -19.17 10.10 7.04
C ALA A 587 -18.12 11.21 7.18
N PRO A 588 -17.55 11.72 6.07
CA PRO A 588 -16.82 12.97 6.09
C PRO A 588 -17.65 14.03 6.80
N ALA A 589 -16.99 14.89 7.58
CA ALA A 589 -17.66 16.09 8.05
C ALA A 589 -18.14 16.88 6.82
N PRO A 590 -19.32 17.53 6.87
CA PRO A 590 -19.65 18.55 5.88
C PRO A 590 -18.49 19.54 5.74
N PRO A 591 -18.25 20.12 4.55
CA PRO A 591 -17.38 21.27 4.45
C PRO A 591 -17.81 22.27 5.52
N ALA A 592 -16.89 22.69 6.39
CA ALA A 592 -17.20 23.72 7.36
C ALA A 592 -17.58 24.97 6.57
N ASP A 593 -18.79 25.50 6.79
CA ASP A 593 -19.24 26.70 6.11
C ASP A 593 -18.16 27.77 6.26
N VAL A 594 -17.60 28.21 5.13
CA VAL A 594 -16.69 29.36 5.10
C VAL A 594 -17.52 30.58 5.44
N ALA A 595 -17.62 30.85 6.74
CA ALA A 595 -18.31 32.00 7.29
C ALA A 595 -17.84 33.23 6.53
N ALA A 596 -18.77 33.83 5.76
CA ALA A 596 -18.43 34.87 4.81
C ALA A 596 -17.60 35.96 5.51
N PRO A 597 -16.47 36.39 4.91
CA PRO A 597 -15.54 37.30 5.59
C PRO A 597 -16.30 38.52 6.06
N ALA A 598 -16.33 38.73 7.38
CA ALA A 598 -17.10 39.80 7.99
C ALA A 598 -16.71 41.14 7.34
N PRO A 599 -17.67 41.96 6.89
CA PRO A 599 -17.38 43.09 6.02
C PRO A 599 -16.41 44.04 6.70
N THR A 600 -15.19 44.11 6.16
CA THR A 600 -14.10 44.90 6.74
C THR A 600 -14.52 46.37 6.74
N ALA A 601 -14.62 46.99 7.92
CA ALA A 601 -15.00 48.39 8.03
C ALA A 601 -14.02 49.27 7.25
N ALA A 602 -14.53 50.03 6.28
CA ALA A 602 -13.70 50.79 5.36
C ALA A 602 -12.90 51.88 6.11
N ALA A 603 -11.57 51.82 6.02
CA ALA A 603 -10.71 52.90 6.46
C ALA A 603 -10.87 54.12 5.51
N PRO A 604 -10.76 55.37 6.00
CA PRO A 604 -11.01 56.54 5.16
C PRO A 604 -10.04 56.69 3.98
N THR A 605 -10.58 57.00 2.80
CA THR A 605 -9.81 57.24 1.58
C THR A 605 -9.01 58.54 1.66
N THR A 606 -7.68 58.43 1.74
CA THR A 606 -6.78 59.56 1.42
C THR A 606 -6.71 59.74 -0.10
N ALA A 607 -7.20 60.86 -0.62
CA ALA A 607 -7.15 61.17 -2.05
C ALA A 607 -5.71 61.42 -2.53
N ALA A 608 -5.43 61.10 -3.80
CA ALA A 608 -4.17 61.44 -4.44
C ALA A 608 -4.07 62.95 -4.72
N PRO A 609 -2.90 63.60 -4.51
CA PRO A 609 -2.70 65.00 -4.86
C PRO A 609 -2.37 65.14 -6.36
N ASP A 610 -3.12 65.99 -7.05
CA ASP A 610 -2.84 66.39 -8.44
C ASP A 610 -1.77 67.51 -8.51
N ALA A 611 -1.28 67.83 -9.71
CA ALA A 611 0.03 68.44 -9.89
C ALA A 611 0.14 69.97 -9.69
N ALA A 612 1.31 70.36 -9.15
CA ALA A 612 2.05 71.61 -9.39
C ALA A 612 1.41 72.98 -9.03
N ALA A 613 1.83 73.53 -7.88
CA ALA A 613 1.95 74.98 -7.66
C ALA A 613 3.06 75.34 -6.63
N GLN A 614 3.79 76.43 -6.90
CA GLN A 614 4.86 77.01 -6.05
C GLN A 614 5.02 78.49 -6.47
N PRO A 615 5.45 79.45 -5.61
CA PRO A 615 5.72 79.43 -4.16
C PRO A 615 4.87 80.44 -3.33
N ALA A 616 5.00 80.42 -1.99
CA ALA A 616 5.62 81.51 -1.18
C ALA A 616 5.06 81.73 0.25
N ALA A 617 5.98 82.04 1.17
CA ALA A 617 5.88 82.92 2.34
C ALA A 617 4.95 82.64 3.55
N ALA A 618 5.62 82.38 4.69
CA ALA A 618 5.47 83.11 5.98
C ALA A 618 4.28 82.90 6.95
N ALA A 619 4.54 82.03 7.95
CA ALA A 619 4.67 82.38 9.39
C ALA A 619 3.46 82.54 10.35
N ALA A 620 3.78 82.26 11.63
CA ALA A 620 3.08 82.57 12.89
C ALA A 620 1.97 81.63 13.43
N ALA A 621 1.93 81.55 14.77
CA ALA A 621 1.01 80.81 15.66
C ALA A 621 0.39 81.83 16.68
N PRO A 622 -0.31 81.51 17.80
CA PRO A 622 -0.53 80.26 18.56
C PRO A 622 -2.07 79.90 18.63
N ASP A 623 -2.77 79.41 19.67
CA ASP A 623 -2.51 79.19 21.12
C ASP A 623 -3.51 78.17 21.77
N ALA A 624 -3.53 78.10 23.11
CA ALA A 624 -4.24 77.18 24.02
C ALA A 624 -5.75 77.53 24.26
N THR A 625 -6.58 76.93 25.15
CA THR A 625 -6.40 76.38 26.53
C THR A 625 -7.54 75.44 27.01
N THR A 626 -7.23 74.51 27.93
CA THR A 626 -8.13 73.89 28.98
C THR A 626 -9.39 73.09 28.57
N GLY A 627 -9.97 72.19 29.40
CA GLY A 627 -9.73 71.85 30.83
C GLY A 627 -10.37 70.50 31.29
N THR A 628 -10.47 70.28 32.61
CA THR A 628 -10.61 68.95 33.28
C THR A 628 -11.96 68.62 33.93
N ALA A 629 -12.31 67.32 34.08
CA ALA A 629 -13.21 66.79 35.12
C ALA A 629 -12.99 65.28 35.39
N THR A 630 -13.58 64.72 36.47
CA THR A 630 -13.32 63.36 37.03
C THR A 630 -14.66 62.67 37.45
N PRO A 631 -14.80 61.33 37.43
CA PRO A 631 -16.11 60.66 37.55
C PRO A 631 -16.45 60.10 38.95
N PRO A 632 -17.72 59.73 39.21
CA PRO A 632 -18.15 58.87 40.33
C PRO A 632 -18.65 57.47 39.87
N ALA A 633 -18.87 56.57 40.84
CA ALA A 633 -19.45 55.23 40.65
C ALA A 633 -20.65 54.99 41.62
N PRO A 634 -21.07 53.76 42.02
CA PRO A 634 -22.32 53.19 41.50
C PRO A 634 -23.38 52.79 42.56
N GLN A 635 -24.61 52.56 42.08
CA GLN A 635 -25.72 51.78 42.68
C GLN A 635 -26.80 51.58 41.59
N ASN A 636 -27.57 50.48 41.50
CA ASN A 636 -27.60 49.25 42.31
C ASN A 636 -27.27 48.02 41.45
#